data_AF-A0A4S2USI4-F1
#
_entry.id   AF-A0A4S2USI4-F1
#
_cell.length_a   1.000
_cell.length_b   1.000
_cell.length_c   1.000
_cell.angle_alpha   90.00
_cell.angle_beta   90.00
_cell.angle_gamma   90.00
#
_symmetry.space_group_name_H-M   'P 1'
#
loop_
_entity.id
_entity.type
_entity.pdbx_description
1 polymer ?
#
loop_
_entity_poly.entity_id
_entity_poly.type
_entity_poly.pdbx_seq_one_letter_code
_entity_poly.pdbx_strand_id
1 'polypeptide(L)'
;MASRTSGKGSQGTAGTAKRAGRAPGPAKKAAPAKKTAAKKTAPARKAPAKKAVARKAAPPKAAPSPTGGVYRLVRAVWLGAAHAVGALFRGIGRGAKGLDPAHRKDGVALLLLGLALIVAAGTWSNLRGPVGDLVEMLVTGAFGRLDLLVPILLGSVAVRLILYPEKPEANGRIVIGLSALVIGVLGQVHIACGSPGREDGTEAMQDAGGLIGWAASKPLIFTMGEVLAVPLLLLLTVFGLLVVTATPVNAIPQRLRLLGSRLGIIEPVHDPEAFDDDDERYDEQWRESLPARSRRSSVRGSGASEEYNPEPAESDALSRRRRPRRPSVQPAMNRTMDAVDVAAAAAAALDGAVLNGMPPSPVVADLTQGVSADRERAGTPVPGAREAEPARRPGERAPAPSGGVPDLTKPVPERPPSQPLPPRAEQLQLAGDITYSLPSLDLLERGGPGKTRSAANDAIVASLTNVFTEFKVDAAVTGFTRGPTVTRYEVELGPAVKVERITALAKNIAYAVASPDVRIISPIPGKSAVGIEIPNSDREMVNLGDVLRLADAAEDDHPMLVALGKNVEGGYEMANLAKMPHVLVAGATGSGKSSCINCLITSVMIRATPEDVRMVLVDPKRVELTAYEGIPHLITPIITNPKKAAEALQWVVREMDLRYDDLAAFGYRHIDDFNHAVRTGKLKTPEGSERELSPYPYLLVIVDELADLMMVAPRDVEDSIVRITQLARAAGIHLVLATQRPSVDVVTGLIKANVPSRLAFATSSLADSRVILDQPGAEKLIGKGDGLFLPMGANKPTRMQGAFVTEDEVAAVVQHCKDQMAPVFRDDVVVGTKQKKEIDEDIGDDLDLLCQAAELVVSTQFGSTSMLQRKLRVGFAKAGRLMDLMESRNIVGPSEGSKARDVMVKPDELDGVLALIRGETGS
;
A
#
# COMPACT_ATOMS: atom_id res chain seq x y z
N MET A 1 51.93 -34.87 3.00
CA MET A 1 53.21 -35.06 2.29
C MET A 1 52.95 -34.83 0.81
N ALA A 2 53.28 -33.67 0.23
CA ALA A 2 54.60 -33.28 -0.28
C ALA A 2 55.13 -34.32 -1.30
N SER A 3 55.55 -34.02 -2.53
CA SER A 3 55.80 -32.77 -3.25
C SER A 3 56.48 -33.13 -4.59
N ARG A 4 56.59 -32.14 -5.49
CA ARG A 4 57.62 -31.93 -6.56
C ARG A 4 57.21 -32.25 -8.00
N THR A 5 57.59 -31.50 -9.03
CA THR A 5 57.75 -30.04 -9.36
C THR A 5 58.55 -29.95 -10.67
N SER A 6 58.34 -28.86 -11.42
CA SER A 6 59.26 -28.19 -12.38
C SER A 6 59.23 -28.70 -13.83
N GLY A 7 59.31 -27.89 -14.90
CA GLY A 7 59.62 -26.46 -15.08
C GLY A 7 59.09 -25.97 -16.46
N LYS A 8 58.74 -24.70 -16.70
CA LYS A 8 59.51 -23.45 -16.93
C LYS A 8 59.70 -23.09 -18.43
N GLY A 9 59.22 -21.89 -18.81
CA GLY A 9 59.64 -21.04 -19.95
C GLY A 9 58.97 -21.35 -21.31
N SER A 10 58.69 -20.43 -22.23
CA SER A 10 58.83 -18.96 -22.32
C SER A 10 58.15 -18.49 -23.63
N GLN A 11 57.60 -17.27 -23.62
CA GLN A 11 57.42 -16.26 -24.69
C GLN A 11 57.51 -16.61 -26.19
N GLY A 12 56.67 -15.94 -27.01
CA GLY A 12 57.11 -15.43 -28.32
C GLY A 12 56.12 -15.49 -29.49
N THR A 13 55.31 -14.44 -29.63
CA THR A 13 54.97 -13.69 -30.87
C THR A 13 54.96 -14.33 -32.27
N ALA A 14 53.84 -14.08 -32.96
CA ALA A 14 53.67 -13.56 -34.34
C ALA A 14 54.01 -14.45 -35.56
N GLY A 15 53.12 -14.42 -36.57
CA GLY A 15 53.47 -14.75 -37.96
C GLY A 15 52.38 -15.41 -38.81
N THR A 16 51.56 -14.57 -39.43
CA THR A 16 50.95 -14.67 -40.78
C THR A 16 51.26 -15.90 -41.66
N ALA A 17 50.21 -16.48 -42.30
CA ALA A 17 49.95 -16.41 -43.76
C ALA A 17 49.17 -17.62 -44.31
N LYS A 18 48.49 -17.38 -45.44
CA LYS A 18 47.45 -18.14 -46.15
C LYS A 18 47.99 -19.15 -47.18
N ARG A 19 47.10 -20.13 -47.50
CA ARG A 19 46.89 -20.88 -48.78
C ARG A 19 47.98 -21.90 -49.15
N ALA A 20 47.73 -23.04 -49.81
CA ALA A 20 46.62 -23.65 -50.56
C ALA A 20 46.72 -25.20 -50.34
N GLY A 21 45.72 -26.07 -50.49
CA GLY A 21 44.84 -26.34 -51.62
C GLY A 21 44.93 -27.84 -51.94
N ARG A 22 43.79 -28.56 -52.01
CA ARG A 22 43.70 -29.83 -52.75
C ARG A 22 42.24 -30.13 -53.11
N ALA A 23 41.98 -30.32 -54.39
CA ALA A 23 40.68 -30.60 -55.00
C ALA A 23 40.28 -32.08 -54.89
N PRO A 24 38.99 -32.43 -55.10
CA PRO A 24 38.57 -33.76 -55.52
C PRO A 24 38.12 -33.79 -56.99
N GLY A 25 38.40 -34.90 -57.66
CA GLY A 25 37.96 -35.22 -59.02
C GLY A 25 36.59 -35.91 -59.09
N PRO A 26 36.04 -36.13 -60.30
CA PRO A 26 34.58 -36.12 -60.55
C PRO A 26 34.01 -37.44 -61.12
N ALA A 27 32.68 -37.61 -61.06
CA ALA A 27 31.96 -38.57 -61.89
C ALA A 27 30.56 -38.09 -62.33
N LYS A 28 30.47 -37.87 -63.65
CA LYS A 28 29.36 -37.88 -64.64
C LYS A 28 28.12 -38.73 -64.24
N LYS A 29 26.88 -38.56 -64.76
CA LYS A 29 26.45 -38.38 -66.16
C LYS A 29 24.91 -38.24 -66.29
N ALA A 30 24.50 -37.59 -67.39
CA ALA A 30 23.31 -37.84 -68.24
C ALA A 30 21.97 -37.12 -67.98
N ALA A 31 21.42 -36.61 -69.08
CA ALA A 31 20.21 -35.80 -69.27
C ALA A 31 19.30 -36.47 -70.35
N PRO A 32 18.41 -35.78 -71.11
CA PRO A 32 17.00 -35.45 -70.83
C PRO A 32 16.02 -35.86 -71.98
N ALA A 33 14.69 -35.66 -71.84
CA ALA A 33 13.70 -35.24 -72.89
C ALA A 33 12.23 -35.48 -72.42
N LYS A 34 11.33 -34.49 -72.28
CA LYS A 34 10.56 -33.64 -73.25
C LYS A 34 9.21 -34.23 -73.70
N LYS A 35 8.11 -33.52 -73.41
CA LYS A 35 6.94 -33.32 -74.30
C LYS A 35 6.30 -31.93 -74.09
N THR A 36 6.08 -31.25 -75.21
CA THR A 36 5.40 -29.95 -75.49
C THR A 36 3.98 -30.25 -76.04
N ALA A 37 2.94 -29.40 -76.14
CA ALA A 37 2.67 -27.96 -75.96
C ALA A 37 1.13 -27.71 -76.05
N ALA A 38 0.62 -26.53 -75.62
CA ALA A 38 -0.43 -25.76 -76.31
C ALA A 38 -0.52 -24.28 -75.79
N LYS A 39 -0.68 -23.34 -76.75
CA LYS A 39 -0.91 -21.86 -76.71
C LYS A 39 -2.35 -21.50 -76.23
N LYS A 40 -2.85 -20.27 -75.97
CA LYS A 40 -2.47 -18.84 -75.69
C LYS A 40 -3.81 -18.10 -75.47
N THR A 41 -3.91 -17.10 -74.57
CA THR A 41 -4.57 -15.77 -74.73
C THR A 41 -4.63 -15.00 -73.40
N ALA A 42 -4.59 -13.66 -73.46
CA ALA A 42 -4.69 -12.67 -72.36
C ALA A 42 -5.65 -11.54 -72.82
N PRO A 43 -5.86 -10.38 -72.16
CA PRO A 43 -5.77 -9.93 -70.75
C PRO A 43 -6.99 -9.06 -70.27
N ALA A 44 -7.16 -8.71 -68.97
CA ALA A 44 -7.76 -7.42 -68.53
C ALA A 44 -7.72 -7.11 -67.01
N ARG A 45 -7.24 -5.89 -66.71
CA ARG A 45 -7.54 -4.91 -65.63
C ARG A 45 -7.19 -5.17 -64.14
N LYS A 46 -6.25 -4.34 -63.66
CA LYS A 46 -5.98 -3.91 -62.27
C LYS A 46 -6.18 -2.40 -62.13
N ALA A 47 -6.63 -1.95 -60.95
CA ALA A 47 -6.27 -0.67 -60.28
C ALA A 47 -6.83 -0.68 -58.83
N PRO A 48 -6.39 0.18 -57.90
CA PRO A 48 -5.00 0.52 -57.55
C PRO A 48 -4.74 0.46 -56.01
N ALA A 49 -3.48 0.25 -55.59
CA ALA A 49 -3.04 0.41 -54.20
C ALA A 49 -2.26 1.73 -54.02
N LYS A 50 -2.55 2.44 -52.93
CA LYS A 50 -1.97 3.74 -52.56
C LYS A 50 -0.52 3.63 -52.05
N LYS A 51 0.23 4.70 -52.34
CA LYS A 51 1.66 4.97 -52.15
C LYS A 51 2.18 4.81 -50.71
N ALA A 52 3.36 4.21 -50.57
CA ALA A 52 4.26 4.39 -49.43
C ALA A 52 5.29 5.50 -49.75
N VAL A 53 5.54 6.37 -48.76
CA VAL A 53 6.40 7.56 -48.86
C VAL A 53 7.88 7.19 -48.61
N ALA A 54 8.76 7.82 -49.40
CA ALA A 54 10.19 7.57 -49.49
C ALA A 54 11.00 7.93 -48.23
N ARG A 55 11.99 7.09 -47.89
CA ARG A 55 13.06 7.40 -46.92
C ARG A 55 14.11 8.31 -47.58
N LYS A 56 14.40 9.45 -46.93
CA LYS A 56 15.45 10.41 -47.29
C LYS A 56 16.85 9.79 -47.14
N ALA A 57 17.72 10.10 -48.10
CA ALA A 57 19.14 9.78 -48.12
C ALA A 57 19.91 10.56 -47.04
N ALA A 58 20.96 9.93 -46.47
CA ALA A 58 21.86 10.53 -45.50
C ALA A 58 22.83 11.54 -46.15
N PRO A 59 23.27 12.59 -45.43
CA PRO A 59 24.21 13.58 -45.96
C PRO A 59 25.65 13.02 -46.02
N PRO A 60 26.52 13.56 -46.89
CA PRO A 60 27.89 13.07 -47.08
C PRO A 60 28.80 13.39 -45.87
N LYS A 61 29.71 12.47 -45.55
CA LYS A 61 30.72 12.64 -44.48
C LYS A 61 31.75 13.69 -44.87
N ALA A 62 31.93 14.69 -44.01
CA ALA A 62 33.03 15.65 -44.09
C ALA A 62 34.38 14.98 -43.73
N ALA A 63 35.46 15.48 -44.35
CA ALA A 63 36.84 15.01 -44.21
C ALA A 63 37.36 15.12 -42.76
N PRO A 64 38.31 14.27 -42.35
CA PRO A 64 38.79 14.23 -40.97
C PRO A 64 39.67 15.44 -40.63
N SER A 65 39.27 16.21 -39.62
CA SER A 65 40.16 17.19 -38.99
C SER A 65 41.15 16.48 -38.05
N PRO A 66 42.41 16.94 -37.96
CA PRO A 66 43.45 16.33 -37.12
C PRO A 66 43.19 16.43 -35.60
N THR A 67 42.13 17.12 -35.18
CA THR A 67 41.72 17.30 -33.78
C THR A 67 40.87 16.15 -33.22
N GLY A 68 40.30 15.29 -34.07
CA GLY A 68 39.43 14.18 -33.63
C GLY A 68 40.17 13.02 -32.96
N GLY A 69 41.44 12.81 -33.30
CA GLY A 69 42.29 11.77 -32.69
C GLY A 69 42.66 12.10 -31.25
N VAL A 70 43.04 13.36 -31.01
CA VAL A 70 43.38 13.87 -29.67
C VAL A 70 42.16 13.86 -28.76
N TYR A 71 41.00 14.28 -29.26
CA TYR A 71 39.75 14.24 -28.49
C TYR A 71 39.33 12.81 -28.11
N ARG A 72 39.50 11.82 -29.01
CA ARG A 72 39.23 10.42 -28.70
C ARG A 72 40.23 9.84 -27.69
N LEU A 73 41.49 10.22 -27.78
CA LEU A 73 42.53 9.81 -26.84
C LEU A 73 42.26 10.38 -25.45
N VAL A 74 41.98 11.68 -25.35
CA VAL A 74 41.63 12.37 -24.09
C VAL A 74 40.36 11.76 -23.49
N ARG A 75 39.33 11.49 -24.29
CA ARG A 75 38.11 10.83 -23.83
C ARG A 75 38.37 9.39 -23.36
N ALA A 76 39.24 8.64 -24.03
CA ALA A 76 39.60 7.28 -23.65
C ALA A 76 40.43 7.25 -22.35
N VAL A 77 41.36 8.19 -22.19
CA VAL A 77 42.15 8.36 -20.96
C VAL A 77 41.26 8.81 -19.82
N TRP A 78 40.32 9.74 -20.06
CA TRP A 78 39.33 10.19 -19.08
C TRP A 78 38.40 9.07 -18.64
N LEU A 79 37.84 8.30 -19.57
CA LEU A 79 37.02 7.13 -19.25
C LEU A 79 37.84 6.04 -18.56
N GLY A 80 39.08 5.81 -18.98
CA GLY A 80 40.00 4.87 -18.33
C GLY A 80 40.29 5.26 -16.88
N ALA A 81 40.58 6.53 -16.62
CA ALA A 81 40.79 7.07 -15.28
C ALA A 81 39.51 7.00 -14.44
N ALA A 82 38.35 7.37 -15.00
CA ALA A 82 37.06 7.27 -14.32
C ALA A 82 36.68 5.82 -13.98
N HIS A 83 36.98 4.86 -14.86
CA HIS A 83 36.77 3.45 -14.62
C HIS A 83 37.76 2.86 -13.60
N ALA A 84 39.02 3.32 -13.58
CA ALA A 84 40.02 2.92 -12.60
C ALA A 84 39.71 3.46 -11.19
N VAL A 85 39.33 4.73 -11.09
CA VAL A 85 38.84 5.35 -9.84
C VAL A 85 37.56 4.65 -9.39
N GLY A 86 36.61 4.43 -10.30
CA GLY A 86 35.38 3.68 -10.00
C GLY A 86 35.63 2.21 -9.62
N ALA A 87 36.73 1.59 -10.06
CA ALA A 87 37.12 0.24 -9.69
C ALA A 87 37.80 0.20 -8.31
N LEU A 88 38.58 1.22 -7.96
CA LEU A 88 39.16 1.40 -6.61
C LEU A 88 38.07 1.60 -5.56
N PHE A 89 37.08 2.46 -5.83
CA PHE A 89 35.91 2.63 -4.95
C PHE A 89 35.05 1.36 -4.83
N ARG A 90 34.88 0.59 -5.92
CA ARG A 90 34.21 -0.73 -5.88
C ARG A 90 35.03 -1.81 -5.19
N GLY A 91 36.35 -1.68 -5.15
CA GLY A 91 37.27 -2.59 -4.44
C GLY A 91 37.15 -2.45 -2.93
N ILE A 92 37.09 -1.22 -2.42
CA ILE A 92 36.89 -0.92 -1.00
C ILE A 92 35.50 -1.37 -0.53
N GLY A 93 34.47 -1.23 -1.38
CA GLY A 93 33.10 -1.67 -1.07
C GLY A 93 32.86 -3.19 -1.08
N ARG A 94 33.78 -4.01 -1.62
CA ARG A 94 33.59 -5.47 -1.70
C ARG A 94 33.94 -6.22 -0.40
N GLY A 95 34.70 -5.62 0.51
CA GLY A 95 35.01 -6.18 1.83
C GLY A 95 33.83 -6.15 2.81
N ALA A 96 32.82 -5.33 2.55
CA ALA A 96 31.65 -5.11 3.42
C ALA A 96 30.36 -5.76 2.89
N LYS A 97 30.46 -6.79 2.03
CA LYS A 97 29.30 -7.49 1.47
C LYS A 97 28.51 -8.35 2.48
N GLY A 98 29.05 -8.56 3.67
CA GLY A 98 28.41 -9.30 4.77
C GLY A 98 27.90 -8.43 5.92
N LEU A 99 27.98 -7.10 5.83
CA LEU A 99 27.52 -6.19 6.88
C LEU A 99 26.16 -5.59 6.51
N ASP A 100 25.30 -5.49 7.52
CA ASP A 100 23.98 -4.85 7.46
C ASP A 100 24.07 -3.47 6.78
N PRO A 101 23.17 -3.11 5.84
CA PRO A 101 23.12 -1.79 5.20
C PRO A 101 23.28 -0.58 6.12
N ALA A 102 22.89 -0.67 7.39
CA ALA A 102 23.12 0.37 8.41
C ALA A 102 24.63 0.59 8.68
N HIS A 103 25.38 -0.47 8.95
CA HIS A 103 26.82 -0.40 9.27
C HIS A 103 27.71 0.06 8.10
N ARG A 104 27.27 -0.14 6.86
CA ARG A 104 27.99 0.41 5.68
C ARG A 104 27.87 1.94 5.60
N LYS A 105 26.76 2.51 6.08
CA LYS A 105 26.55 3.97 6.12
C LYS A 105 27.37 4.61 7.24
N ASP A 106 27.44 3.96 8.40
CA ASP A 106 28.29 4.39 9.52
C ASP A 106 29.77 4.42 9.14
N GLY A 107 30.23 3.42 8.37
CA GLY A 107 31.61 3.38 7.87
C GLY A 107 31.97 4.55 6.94
N VAL A 108 31.05 5.03 6.10
CA VAL A 108 31.26 6.18 5.23
C VAL A 108 31.29 7.48 6.04
N ALA A 109 30.39 7.63 7.02
CA ALA A 109 30.35 8.82 7.86
C ALA A 109 31.58 8.94 8.77
N LEU A 110 32.03 7.82 9.35
CA LEU A 110 33.28 7.76 10.14
C LEU A 110 34.52 8.04 9.28
N LEU A 111 34.55 7.57 8.02
CA LEU A 111 35.62 7.89 7.07
C LEU A 111 35.64 9.39 6.74
N LEU A 112 34.49 10.00 6.50
CA LEU A 112 34.39 11.44 6.24
C LEU A 112 34.80 12.28 7.46
N LEU A 113 34.46 11.83 8.67
CA LEU A 113 34.87 12.48 9.92
C LEU A 113 36.38 12.35 10.15
N GLY A 114 36.96 11.18 9.88
CA GLY A 114 38.40 10.97 9.91
C GLY A 114 39.14 11.84 8.88
N LEU A 115 38.61 11.96 7.66
CA LEU A 115 39.15 12.84 6.63
C LEU A 115 39.04 14.31 7.04
N ALA A 116 37.91 14.74 7.61
CA ALA A 116 37.73 16.10 8.13
C ALA A 116 38.78 16.46 9.20
N LEU A 117 39.09 15.53 10.10
CA LEU A 117 40.14 15.71 11.11
C LEU A 117 41.54 15.82 10.51
N ILE A 118 41.86 14.99 9.50
CA ILE A 118 43.15 15.06 8.80
C ILE A 118 43.31 16.40 8.07
N VAL A 119 42.25 16.85 7.38
CA VAL A 119 42.27 18.14 6.67
C VAL A 119 42.31 19.30 7.67
N ALA A 120 41.59 19.23 8.80
CA ALA A 120 41.68 20.23 9.87
C ALA A 120 43.09 20.31 10.46
N ALA A 121 43.73 19.17 10.72
CA ALA A 121 45.11 19.14 11.19
C ALA A 121 46.06 19.77 10.16
N GLY A 122 45.93 19.42 8.88
CA GLY A 122 46.76 20.01 7.82
C GLY A 122 46.57 21.52 7.66
N THR A 123 45.32 21.98 7.55
CA THR A 123 44.98 23.39 7.23
C THR A 123 44.99 24.33 8.44
N TRP A 124 44.56 23.89 9.62
CA TRP A 124 44.44 24.76 10.80
C TRP A 124 45.67 24.73 11.71
N SER A 125 46.40 23.61 11.77
CA SER A 125 47.52 23.45 12.71
C SER A 125 48.90 23.57 12.06
N ASN A 126 48.96 23.96 10.78
CA ASN A 126 50.19 24.20 10.01
C ASN A 126 51.20 23.05 10.18
N LEU A 127 50.68 21.82 10.03
CA LEU A 127 51.35 20.57 10.40
C LEU A 127 52.51 20.29 9.43
N ARG A 128 53.75 20.54 9.84
CA ARG A 128 54.93 20.28 8.98
C ARG A 128 55.20 18.78 8.85
N GLY A 129 55.08 18.25 7.64
CA GLY A 129 55.34 16.84 7.31
C GLY A 129 54.62 16.39 6.03
N PRO A 130 54.90 15.18 5.52
CA PRO A 130 54.42 14.72 4.22
C PRO A 130 52.88 14.65 4.10
N VAL A 131 52.18 14.50 5.22
CA VAL A 131 50.71 14.52 5.26
C VAL A 131 50.19 15.96 5.15
N GLY A 132 50.85 16.92 5.82
CA GLY A 132 50.52 18.35 5.69
C GLY A 132 50.75 18.85 4.27
N ASP A 133 51.92 18.55 3.69
CA ASP A 133 52.27 18.93 2.32
C ASP A 133 51.28 18.34 1.29
N LEU A 134 50.82 17.09 1.53
CA LEU A 134 49.81 16.45 0.69
C LEU A 134 48.44 17.12 0.83
N VAL A 135 48.04 17.52 2.03
CA VAL A 135 46.79 18.26 2.28
C VAL A 135 46.85 19.65 1.65
N GLU A 136 47.97 20.37 1.77
CA GLU A 136 48.17 21.67 1.14
C GLU A 136 48.11 21.56 -0.40
N MET A 137 48.80 20.56 -0.97
CA MET A 137 48.76 20.32 -2.41
C MET A 137 47.35 19.95 -2.91
N LEU A 138 46.61 19.12 -2.19
CA LEU A 138 45.30 18.61 -2.64
C LEU A 138 44.13 19.53 -2.28
N VAL A 139 44.08 20.05 -1.06
CA VAL A 139 42.95 20.82 -0.52
C VAL A 139 43.15 22.30 -0.79
N THR A 140 44.27 22.89 -0.36
CA THR A 140 44.58 24.30 -0.66
C THR A 140 44.76 24.51 -2.16
N GLY A 141 45.39 23.57 -2.88
CA GLY A 141 45.43 23.59 -4.35
C GLY A 141 44.05 23.57 -5.03
N ALA A 142 43.07 22.83 -4.49
CA ALA A 142 41.75 22.69 -5.09
C ALA A 142 40.77 23.82 -4.70
N PHE A 143 40.75 24.18 -3.42
CA PHE A 143 39.78 25.13 -2.82
C PHE A 143 40.37 26.52 -2.58
N GLY A 144 41.68 26.69 -2.79
CA GLY A 144 42.38 27.94 -2.58
C GLY A 144 42.19 28.49 -1.17
N ARG A 145 41.92 29.79 -1.08
CA ARG A 145 41.75 30.55 0.18
C ARG A 145 40.60 30.06 1.06
N LEU A 146 39.68 29.26 0.53
CA LEU A 146 38.55 28.69 1.28
C LEU A 146 38.82 27.28 1.82
N ASP A 147 40.05 26.79 1.73
CA ASP A 147 40.48 25.52 2.31
C ASP A 147 40.17 25.38 3.81
N LEU A 148 40.26 26.49 4.57
CA LEU A 148 39.90 26.55 5.99
C LEU A 148 38.45 26.13 6.30
N LEU A 149 37.54 26.23 5.32
CA LEU A 149 36.13 25.85 5.48
C LEU A 149 35.87 24.37 5.12
N VAL A 150 36.79 23.72 4.41
CA VAL A 150 36.64 22.34 3.95
C VAL A 150 36.50 21.33 5.11
N PRO A 151 37.27 21.41 6.22
CA PRO A 151 37.07 20.55 7.37
C PRO A 151 35.68 20.68 8.00
N ILE A 152 35.17 21.90 8.11
CA ILE A 152 33.83 22.18 8.66
C ILE A 152 32.76 21.60 7.74
N LEU A 153 32.93 21.75 6.43
CA LEU A 153 32.03 21.18 5.43
C LEU A 153 31.97 19.66 5.53
N LEU A 154 33.12 18.99 5.51
CA LEU A 154 33.21 17.52 5.60
C LEU A 154 32.68 17.01 6.96
N GLY A 155 33.00 17.70 8.06
CA GLY A 155 32.48 17.39 9.38
C GLY A 155 30.97 17.53 9.47
N SER A 156 30.40 18.59 8.90
CA SER A 156 28.94 18.82 8.88
C SER A 156 28.20 17.74 8.09
N VAL A 157 28.75 17.29 6.96
CA VAL A 157 28.19 16.19 6.16
C VAL A 157 28.31 14.86 6.91
N ALA A 158 29.45 14.61 7.56
CA ALA A 158 29.65 13.41 8.37
C ALA A 158 28.66 13.33 9.55
N VAL A 159 28.54 14.40 10.34
CA VAL A 159 27.60 14.50 11.46
C VAL A 159 26.16 14.34 10.98
N ARG A 160 25.80 14.95 9.84
CA ARG A 160 24.46 14.79 9.28
C ARG A 160 24.18 13.36 8.82
N LEU A 161 25.14 12.68 8.21
CA LEU A 161 25.00 11.28 7.81
C LEU A 161 24.84 10.34 9.01
N ILE A 162 25.43 10.69 10.15
CA ILE A 162 25.27 9.98 11.43
C ILE A 162 23.88 10.26 12.04
N LEU A 163 23.44 11.52 12.05
CA LEU A 163 22.18 11.93 12.68
C LEU A 163 20.93 11.56 11.86
N TYR A 164 21.04 11.48 10.52
CA TYR A 164 19.88 11.26 9.63
C TYR A 164 20.15 10.19 8.55
N PRO A 165 20.31 8.90 8.94
CA PRO A 165 20.67 7.82 8.01
C PRO A 165 19.53 7.31 7.10
N GLU A 166 18.28 7.73 7.32
CA GLU A 166 17.07 7.11 6.74
C GLU A 166 16.50 7.79 5.47
N LYS A 167 17.01 8.95 5.05
CA LYS A 167 16.45 9.70 3.88
C LYS A 167 17.47 9.82 2.72
N PRO A 168 17.65 8.77 1.88
CA PRO A 168 18.67 8.75 0.82
C PRO A 168 18.45 9.82 -0.26
N GLU A 169 17.20 10.17 -0.56
CA GLU A 169 16.84 11.20 -1.54
C GLU A 169 17.20 12.61 -1.05
N ALA A 170 17.01 12.88 0.24
CA ALA A 170 17.41 14.15 0.86
C ALA A 170 18.94 14.31 0.83
N ASN A 171 19.69 13.25 1.11
CA ASN A 171 21.16 13.26 1.08
C ASN A 171 21.72 13.50 -0.32
N GLY A 172 21.10 12.91 -1.36
CA GLY A 172 21.45 13.19 -2.76
C GLY A 172 21.25 14.66 -3.15
N ARG A 173 20.11 15.25 -2.77
CA ARG A 173 19.82 16.67 -2.99
C ARG A 173 20.84 17.59 -2.34
N ILE A 174 21.21 17.31 -1.09
CA ILE A 174 22.17 18.13 -0.34
C ILE A 174 23.55 18.08 -0.97
N VAL A 175 24.02 16.91 -1.40
CA VAL A 175 25.33 16.77 -2.07
C VAL A 175 25.35 17.59 -3.38
N ILE A 176 24.27 17.54 -4.17
CA ILE A 176 24.13 18.33 -5.40
C ILE A 176 24.11 19.84 -5.10
N GLY A 177 23.31 20.27 -4.12
CA GLY A 177 23.20 21.67 -3.73
C GLY A 177 24.51 22.23 -3.15
N LEU A 178 25.18 21.46 -2.29
CA LEU A 178 26.47 21.84 -1.70
C LEU A 178 27.58 21.92 -2.75
N SER A 179 27.59 21.02 -3.74
CA SER A 179 28.53 21.08 -4.86
C SER A 179 28.33 22.35 -5.70
N ALA A 180 27.07 22.67 -6.04
CA ALA A 180 26.74 23.90 -6.78
C ALA A 180 27.13 25.16 -5.98
N LEU A 181 26.86 25.17 -4.68
CA LEU A 181 27.20 26.27 -3.78
C LEU A 181 28.72 26.47 -3.71
N VAL A 182 29.49 25.40 -3.50
CA VAL A 182 30.96 25.45 -3.43
C VAL A 182 31.57 25.93 -4.75
N ILE A 183 31.11 25.39 -5.89
CA ILE A 183 31.60 25.80 -7.22
C ILE A 183 31.29 27.27 -7.48
N GLY A 184 30.07 27.72 -7.17
CA GLY A 184 29.68 29.12 -7.36
C GLY A 184 30.51 30.08 -6.48
N VAL A 185 30.69 29.77 -5.20
CA VAL A 185 31.44 30.62 -4.26
C VAL A 185 32.93 30.65 -4.62
N LEU A 186 33.55 29.51 -4.91
CA LEU A 186 34.95 29.46 -5.33
C LEU A 186 35.18 30.19 -6.66
N GLY A 187 34.24 30.07 -7.60
CA GLY A 187 34.29 30.82 -8.85
C GLY A 187 34.23 32.33 -8.62
N GLN A 188 33.36 32.81 -7.73
CA GLN A 188 33.27 34.23 -7.38
C GLN A 188 34.52 34.74 -6.67
N VAL A 189 35.04 34.00 -5.70
CA VAL A 189 36.29 34.34 -5.00
C VAL A 189 37.46 34.38 -5.98
N HIS A 190 37.51 33.46 -6.93
CA HIS A 190 38.54 33.46 -7.96
C HIS A 190 38.49 34.71 -8.85
N ILE A 191 37.29 35.17 -9.22
CA ILE A 191 37.11 36.43 -9.98
C ILE A 191 37.46 37.64 -9.12
N ALA A 192 37.02 37.66 -7.85
CA ALA A 192 37.28 38.76 -6.92
C ALA A 192 38.78 38.98 -6.64
N CYS A 193 39.57 37.91 -6.70
CA CYS A 193 41.03 37.96 -6.57
C CYS A 193 41.77 38.28 -7.88
N GLY A 194 41.07 38.78 -8.91
CA GLY A 194 41.69 39.18 -10.18
C GLY A 194 41.84 38.06 -11.21
N SER A 195 41.21 36.91 -10.99
CA SER A 195 41.23 35.74 -11.89
C SER A 195 42.65 35.33 -12.31
N PRO A 196 43.53 34.89 -11.40
CA PRO A 196 44.89 34.47 -11.78
C PRO A 196 44.87 33.31 -12.78
N GLY A 197 45.76 33.37 -13.78
CA GLY A 197 45.99 32.32 -14.77
C GLY A 197 46.80 31.15 -14.21
N ARG A 198 47.01 30.11 -15.01
CA ARG A 198 47.94 29.02 -14.63
C ARG A 198 49.40 29.45 -14.78
N GLU A 199 49.62 30.48 -15.59
CA GLU A 199 50.90 31.15 -15.83
C GLU A 199 51.40 31.98 -14.65
N ASP A 200 50.51 32.43 -13.76
CA ASP A 200 50.83 33.28 -12.60
C ASP A 200 51.38 32.50 -11.38
N GLY A 201 51.54 31.19 -11.53
CA GLY A 201 52.06 30.30 -10.49
C GLY A 201 50.99 29.62 -9.63
N THR A 202 51.41 28.55 -8.93
CA THR A 202 50.51 27.76 -8.07
C THR A 202 50.09 28.52 -6.80
N GLU A 203 50.96 29.42 -6.31
CA GLU A 203 50.68 30.26 -5.13
C GLU A 203 49.55 31.26 -5.42
N ALA A 204 49.59 31.97 -6.56
CA ALA A 204 48.51 32.90 -6.96
C ALA A 204 47.15 32.18 -7.13
N MET A 205 47.17 30.93 -7.61
CA MET A 205 45.98 30.10 -7.73
C MET A 205 45.41 29.70 -6.37
N GLN A 206 46.28 29.36 -5.42
CA GLN A 206 45.92 29.00 -4.04
C GLN A 206 45.41 30.22 -3.25
N ASP A 207 45.95 31.41 -3.49
CA ASP A 207 45.49 32.66 -2.84
C ASP A 207 44.10 33.13 -3.33
N ALA A 208 43.63 32.59 -4.45
CA ALA A 208 42.33 32.82 -5.04
C ALA A 208 41.36 31.65 -4.76
N GLY A 209 40.45 31.32 -5.68
CA GLY A 209 39.50 30.20 -5.52
C GLY A 209 40.05 28.80 -5.86
N GLY A 210 41.36 28.63 -5.95
CA GLY A 210 42.00 27.35 -6.30
C GLY A 210 41.67 26.87 -7.72
N LEU A 211 42.05 25.62 -8.01
CA LEU A 211 41.79 24.98 -9.31
C LEU A 211 40.29 24.87 -9.62
N ILE A 212 39.44 24.67 -8.62
CA ILE A 212 37.98 24.57 -8.80
C ILE A 212 37.40 25.93 -9.18
N GLY A 213 37.80 26.99 -8.49
CA GLY A 213 37.38 28.36 -8.80
C GLY A 213 37.83 28.80 -10.19
N TRP A 214 39.06 28.46 -10.57
CA TRP A 214 39.59 28.68 -11.93
C TRP A 214 38.77 27.94 -12.99
N ALA A 215 38.50 26.65 -12.79
CA ALA A 215 37.77 25.81 -13.74
C ALA A 215 36.31 26.29 -13.91
N ALA A 216 35.70 26.84 -12.86
CA ALA A 216 34.36 27.39 -12.91
C ALA A 216 34.30 28.77 -13.59
N SER A 217 35.24 29.66 -13.25
CA SER A 217 35.16 31.08 -13.65
C SER A 217 35.82 31.39 -14.99
N LYS A 218 37.00 30.82 -15.31
CA LYS A 218 37.74 31.20 -16.52
C LYS A 218 37.02 30.86 -17.83
N PRO A 219 36.38 29.68 -18.01
CA PRO A 219 35.59 29.43 -19.20
C PRO A 219 34.41 30.40 -19.35
N LEU A 220 33.78 30.79 -18.25
CA LEU A 220 32.67 31.76 -18.24
C LEU A 220 33.15 33.16 -18.61
N ILE A 221 34.28 33.60 -18.06
CA ILE A 221 34.89 34.89 -18.40
C ILE A 221 35.31 34.92 -19.87
N PHE A 222 35.93 33.85 -20.36
CA PHE A 222 36.37 33.77 -21.76
C PHE A 222 35.20 33.81 -22.75
N THR A 223 34.06 33.20 -22.40
CA THR A 223 32.91 33.09 -23.30
C THR A 223 31.96 34.29 -23.23
N MET A 224 31.79 34.90 -22.06
CA MET A 224 30.73 35.89 -21.81
C MET A 224 31.23 37.18 -21.15
N GLY A 225 32.53 37.29 -20.85
CA GLY A 225 33.13 38.42 -20.14
C GLY A 225 32.87 38.39 -18.62
N GLU A 226 33.68 39.14 -17.87
CA GLU A 226 33.59 39.20 -16.39
C GLU A 226 32.22 39.74 -15.91
N VAL A 227 31.68 40.72 -16.63
CA VAL A 227 30.40 41.38 -16.32
C VAL A 227 29.24 40.38 -16.27
N LEU A 228 29.24 39.36 -17.14
CA LEU A 228 28.18 38.34 -17.18
C LEU A 228 28.53 37.09 -16.36
N ALA A 229 29.82 36.78 -16.21
CA ALA A 229 30.28 35.61 -15.44
C ALA A 229 29.91 35.72 -13.94
N VAL A 230 30.04 36.92 -13.35
CA VAL A 230 29.76 37.14 -11.91
C VAL A 230 28.27 36.91 -11.58
N PRO A 231 27.29 37.50 -12.29
CA PRO A 231 25.86 37.21 -12.07
C PRO A 231 25.48 35.74 -12.27
N LEU A 232 26.10 35.04 -13.24
CA LEU A 232 25.78 33.63 -13.48
C LEU A 232 26.28 32.73 -12.34
N LEU A 233 27.47 33.00 -11.83
CA LEU A 233 28.00 32.31 -10.65
C LEU A 233 27.19 32.66 -9.39
N LEU A 234 26.67 33.89 -9.28
CA LEU A 234 25.74 34.28 -8.22
C LEU A 234 24.42 33.50 -8.29
N LEU A 235 23.89 33.30 -9.49
CA LEU A 235 22.70 32.49 -9.67
C LEU A 235 22.97 31.03 -9.28
N LEU A 236 24.15 30.51 -9.62
CA LEU A 236 24.57 29.16 -9.21
C LEU A 236 24.73 29.02 -7.68
N THR A 237 25.27 30.03 -6.99
CA THR A 237 25.36 30.01 -5.51
C THR A 237 23.98 30.08 -4.86
N VAL A 238 23.09 30.96 -5.34
CA VAL A 238 21.71 31.07 -4.86
C VAL A 238 20.95 29.76 -5.11
N PHE A 239 21.09 29.16 -6.29
CA PHE A 239 20.51 27.86 -6.62
C PHE A 239 21.01 26.77 -5.67
N GLY A 240 22.33 26.69 -5.43
CA GLY A 240 22.91 25.76 -4.47
C GLY A 240 22.34 25.93 -3.07
N LEU A 241 22.18 27.16 -2.60
CA LEU A 241 21.60 27.48 -1.29
C LEU A 241 20.13 27.04 -1.19
N LEU A 242 19.32 27.27 -2.23
CA LEU A 242 17.91 26.85 -2.26
C LEU A 242 17.76 25.32 -2.23
N VAL A 243 18.62 24.62 -2.97
CA VAL A 243 18.64 23.14 -2.99
C VAL A 243 19.05 22.57 -1.63
N VAL A 244 20.04 23.16 -0.96
CA VAL A 244 20.48 22.75 0.39
C VAL A 244 19.42 23.03 1.45
N THR A 245 18.77 24.19 1.40
CA THR A 245 17.75 24.63 2.37
C THR A 245 16.34 24.08 2.09
N ALA A 246 16.18 23.33 0.99
CA ALA A 246 14.90 22.84 0.50
C ALA A 246 13.84 23.96 0.39
N THR A 247 14.27 25.19 0.07
CA THR A 247 13.38 26.35 -0.01
C THR A 247 12.89 26.49 -1.45
N PRO A 248 11.59 26.34 -1.73
CA PRO A 248 11.05 26.65 -3.06
C PRO A 248 11.12 28.16 -3.30
N VAL A 249 11.30 28.56 -4.56
CA VAL A 249 11.59 29.96 -4.94
C VAL A 249 10.50 30.94 -4.47
N ASN A 250 9.25 30.48 -4.42
CA ASN A 250 8.10 31.25 -3.93
C ASN A 250 8.11 31.51 -2.42
N ALA A 251 8.83 30.71 -1.62
CA ALA A 251 8.90 30.84 -0.16
C ALA A 251 10.07 31.72 0.32
N ILE A 252 10.92 32.21 -0.60
CA ILE A 252 12.06 33.09 -0.29
C ILE A 252 11.62 34.38 0.44
N PRO A 253 10.55 35.09 0.03
CA PRO A 253 10.15 36.34 0.68
C PRO A 253 9.73 36.13 2.15
N GLN A 254 9.03 35.03 2.44
CA GLN A 254 8.60 34.68 3.80
C GLN A 254 9.79 34.33 4.70
N ARG A 255 10.77 33.57 4.19
CA ARG A 255 11.98 33.22 4.97
C ARG A 255 12.91 34.41 5.21
N LEU A 256 13.03 35.34 4.26
CA LEU A 256 13.77 36.58 4.46
C LEU A 256 13.10 37.50 5.49
N ARG A 257 11.76 37.55 5.52
CA ARG A 257 11.00 38.27 6.57
C ARG A 257 11.21 37.65 7.96
N LEU A 258 11.18 36.32 8.07
CA LEU A 258 11.46 35.60 9.32
C LEU A 258 12.91 35.79 9.81
N LEU A 259 13.87 35.86 8.88
CA LEU A 259 15.26 36.14 9.23
C LEU A 259 15.44 37.62 9.64
N GLY A 260 14.76 38.54 8.94
CA GLY A 260 14.75 39.97 9.26
C GLY A 260 14.09 40.29 10.60
N SER A 261 13.05 39.54 10.99
CA SER A 261 12.44 39.65 12.32
C SER A 261 13.34 39.04 13.41
N ARG A 262 14.01 37.91 13.15
CA ARG A 262 15.00 37.34 14.09
C ARG A 262 16.25 38.20 14.28
N LEU A 263 16.69 38.90 13.24
CA LEU A 263 17.83 39.82 13.30
C LEU A 263 17.44 41.22 13.79
N GLY A 264 16.15 41.47 14.07
CA GLY A 264 15.64 42.75 14.56
C GLY A 264 15.73 43.90 13.54
N ILE A 265 15.90 43.59 12.26
CA ILE A 265 16.03 44.56 11.16
C ILE A 265 14.64 44.97 10.64
N ILE A 266 13.65 44.08 10.79
CA ILE A 266 12.25 44.32 10.44
C ILE A 266 11.44 44.22 11.72
N GLU A 267 10.73 45.30 12.05
CA GLU A 267 9.78 45.32 13.16
C GLU A 267 8.66 44.31 12.84
N PRO A 268 8.34 43.37 13.75
CA PRO A 268 7.30 42.39 13.50
C PRO A 268 5.96 43.12 13.41
N VAL A 269 5.44 43.26 12.19
CA VAL A 269 4.05 43.65 11.98
C VAL A 269 3.21 42.50 12.54
N HIS A 270 2.51 42.79 13.63
CA HIS A 270 1.49 41.91 14.18
C HIS A 270 0.37 41.83 13.15
N ASP A 271 0.38 40.76 12.34
CA ASP A 271 -0.69 40.47 11.40
C ASP A 271 -1.80 39.77 12.19
N PRO A 272 -3.01 40.35 12.34
CA PRO A 272 -4.06 39.77 13.18
C PRO A 272 -4.74 38.51 12.61
N GLU A 273 -4.24 37.93 11.51
CA GLU A 273 -4.93 36.89 10.74
C GLU A 273 -4.11 35.60 10.52
N ALA A 274 -3.34 35.19 11.53
CA ALA A 274 -2.83 33.82 11.59
C ALA A 274 -3.44 33.12 12.81
N PHE A 275 -4.68 32.67 12.67
CA PHE A 275 -5.26 31.67 13.57
C PHE A 275 -4.88 30.28 13.05
N ASP A 276 -4.02 29.61 13.79
CA ASP A 276 -4.05 28.16 13.95
C ASP A 276 -3.42 27.86 15.31
N ASP A 277 -4.16 28.20 16.38
CA ASP A 277 -3.78 27.91 17.77
C ASP A 277 -5.02 27.88 18.69
N ASP A 278 -6.18 27.40 18.17
CA ASP A 278 -7.43 27.30 18.94
C ASP A 278 -7.90 25.85 19.20
N ASP A 279 -7.09 24.85 18.85
CA ASP A 279 -7.33 23.44 19.25
C ASP A 279 -6.77 23.11 20.65
N GLU A 280 -5.97 23.98 21.28
CA GLU A 280 -5.42 23.71 22.64
C GLU A 280 -6.37 24.11 23.78
N ARG A 281 -7.44 24.88 23.52
CA ARG A 281 -8.32 25.42 24.57
C ARG A 281 -9.51 24.56 24.98
N TYR A 282 -9.89 23.56 24.19
CA TYR A 282 -10.93 22.59 24.60
C TYR A 282 -10.35 21.44 25.46
N ASP A 283 -9.05 21.17 25.33
CA ASP A 283 -8.33 20.13 26.09
C ASP A 283 -7.94 20.56 27.51
N GLU A 284 -7.82 21.87 27.78
CA GLU A 284 -7.44 22.38 29.10
C GLU A 284 -8.61 22.37 30.10
N GLN A 285 -9.86 22.53 29.66
CA GLN A 285 -11.01 22.60 30.56
C GLN A 285 -11.43 21.24 31.14
N TRP A 286 -11.12 20.13 30.45
CA TRP A 286 -11.43 18.77 30.93
C TRP A 286 -10.44 18.26 31.99
N ARG A 287 -9.33 18.95 32.26
CA ARG A 287 -8.31 18.52 33.23
C ARG A 287 -8.40 19.19 34.62
N GLU A 288 -9.34 20.10 34.84
CA GLU A 288 -9.40 20.92 36.08
C GLU A 288 -10.20 20.34 37.26
N SER A 289 -10.38 19.01 37.36
CA SER A 289 -11.16 18.41 38.48
C SER A 289 -10.45 17.33 39.31
N LEU A 290 -9.16 17.47 39.65
CA LEU A 290 -8.56 16.70 40.77
C LEU A 290 -7.48 17.51 41.56
N PRO A 291 -7.39 17.37 42.90
CA PRO A 291 -6.67 18.32 43.75
C PRO A 291 -5.15 18.12 43.84
N ALA A 292 -4.49 19.22 44.18
CA ALA A 292 -3.09 19.55 44.01
C ALA A 292 -2.03 18.72 44.78
N ARG A 293 -0.85 18.53 44.16
CA ARG A 293 0.42 18.38 44.88
C ARG A 293 1.62 19.07 44.18
N SER A 294 2.14 20.08 44.88
CA SER A 294 3.54 20.50 45.00
C SER A 294 4.40 20.68 43.74
N ARG A 295 4.55 21.96 43.36
CA ARG A 295 5.59 22.56 42.49
C ARG A 295 7.01 22.01 42.65
N ARG A 296 7.69 21.80 41.52
CA ARG A 296 9.07 22.27 41.31
C ARG A 296 9.29 22.69 39.85
N SER A 297 9.64 23.96 39.70
CA SER A 297 10.29 24.65 38.57
C SER A 297 11.57 23.87 38.15
N SER A 298 12.06 23.82 36.91
CA SER A 298 12.18 24.86 35.88
C SER A 298 12.66 24.30 34.51
N VAL A 299 12.44 25.10 33.45
CA VAL A 299 13.18 25.23 32.15
C VAL A 299 12.69 24.46 30.91
N ARG A 300 11.73 25.11 30.22
CA ARG A 300 11.72 25.61 28.81
C ARG A 300 12.59 24.95 27.71
N GLY A 301 11.93 24.58 26.61
CA GLY A 301 12.50 24.57 25.24
C GLY A 301 11.73 23.74 24.20
N SER A 302 10.94 24.42 23.34
CA SER A 302 10.33 24.07 22.02
C SER A 302 10.78 22.77 21.32
N GLY A 303 9.94 21.99 20.64
CA GLY A 303 8.80 22.35 19.78
C GLY A 303 9.19 22.21 18.30
N ALA A 304 9.04 21.01 17.73
CA ALA A 304 8.89 20.74 16.29
C ALA A 304 8.35 19.31 16.10
N SER A 305 7.27 19.19 15.32
CA SER A 305 6.52 17.98 14.97
C SER A 305 7.41 16.86 14.41
N GLU A 306 7.53 15.75 15.14
CA GLU A 306 8.17 14.51 14.70
C GLU A 306 7.14 13.48 14.24
N GLU A 307 7.44 12.90 13.09
CA GLU A 307 6.90 11.70 12.46
C GLU A 307 6.91 10.54 13.47
N TYR A 308 5.75 9.93 13.79
CA TYR A 308 5.62 8.85 14.78
C TYR A 308 6.43 7.62 14.36
N ASN A 309 7.56 7.39 15.03
CA ASN A 309 8.43 6.24 14.85
C ASN A 309 8.36 5.35 16.11
N PRO A 310 7.89 4.09 16.03
CA PRO A 310 7.59 3.27 17.21
C PRO A 310 8.82 2.59 17.87
N GLU A 311 10.01 2.59 17.24
CA GLU A 311 11.17 1.86 17.79
C GLU A 311 11.92 2.53 18.97
N PRO A 312 12.04 3.86 19.09
CA PRO A 312 12.70 4.47 20.25
C PRO A 312 11.87 4.31 21.53
N ALA A 313 10.54 4.28 21.42
CA ALA A 313 9.60 4.16 22.54
C ALA A 313 9.67 2.78 23.22
N GLU A 314 9.91 1.70 22.46
CA GLU A 314 10.16 0.37 23.03
C GLU A 314 11.54 0.27 23.70
N SER A 315 12.56 0.91 23.13
CA SER A 315 13.91 0.94 23.72
C SER A 315 13.97 1.74 25.04
N ASP A 316 13.18 2.81 25.14
CA ASP A 316 13.10 3.66 26.34
C ASP A 316 12.19 3.06 27.43
N ALA A 317 11.22 2.24 27.03
CA ALA A 317 10.43 1.40 27.95
C ALA A 317 11.27 0.27 28.58
N LEU A 318 12.22 -0.30 27.82
CA LEU A 318 13.12 -1.36 28.29
C LEU A 318 14.25 -0.82 29.19
N SER A 319 14.72 0.41 28.96
CA SER A 319 15.76 1.05 29.78
C SER A 319 15.24 1.51 31.15
N ARG A 320 13.96 1.90 31.25
CA ARG A 320 13.29 2.24 32.52
C ARG A 320 13.07 1.05 33.46
N ARG A 321 13.21 -0.19 32.97
CA ARG A 321 13.08 -1.41 33.79
C ARG A 321 14.35 -1.76 34.58
N ARG A 322 15.45 -1.00 34.44
CA ARG A 322 16.72 -1.19 35.17
C ARG A 322 17.08 0.01 36.05
N ARG A 323 16.32 0.24 37.12
CA ARG A 323 16.81 0.94 38.32
C ARG A 323 16.35 0.21 39.59
N PRO A 324 17.22 0.03 40.60
CA PRO A 324 16.88 -0.68 41.82
C PRO A 324 15.95 0.19 42.68
N ARG A 325 14.73 -0.28 42.92
CA ARG A 325 13.78 0.38 43.84
C ARG A 325 14.22 0.14 45.28
N ARG A 326 14.49 1.23 46.01
CA ARG A 326 14.57 1.27 47.49
C ARG A 326 13.24 0.77 48.09
N PRO A 327 13.27 0.17 49.30
CA PRO A 327 12.13 -0.57 49.85
C PRO A 327 11.03 0.40 50.30
N SER A 328 9.83 0.22 49.77
CA SER A 328 8.62 0.85 50.29
C SER A 328 8.04 -0.03 51.41
N VAL A 329 8.10 0.50 52.63
CA VAL A 329 7.16 0.36 53.76
C VAL A 329 6.42 -0.98 53.85
N GLN A 330 6.84 -1.83 54.81
CA GLN A 330 6.08 -3.00 55.27
C GLN A 330 4.70 -2.58 55.81
N PRO A 331 3.59 -3.24 55.42
CA PRO A 331 2.33 -3.12 56.13
C PRO A 331 2.44 -3.80 57.52
N ALA A 332 1.77 -3.24 58.52
CA ALA A 332 1.78 -3.76 59.88
C ALA A 332 1.31 -5.24 59.95
N MET A 333 2.03 -6.05 60.74
CA MET A 333 1.97 -7.53 60.82
C MET A 333 0.64 -8.16 61.24
N ASN A 334 -0.48 -7.44 61.31
CA ASN A 334 -1.74 -7.98 61.84
C ASN A 334 -2.99 -7.53 61.06
N ARG A 335 -2.93 -7.50 59.72
CA ARG A 335 -4.12 -7.42 58.86
C ARG A 335 -4.27 -8.72 58.07
N THR A 336 -5.47 -9.29 58.09
CA THR A 336 -5.84 -10.46 57.28
C THR A 336 -5.78 -10.08 55.79
N MET A 337 -5.05 -10.87 54.99
CA MET A 337 -4.87 -10.63 53.55
C MET A 337 -6.21 -10.73 52.83
N ASP A 338 -6.53 -9.73 52.00
CA ASP A 338 -7.74 -9.73 51.18
C ASP A 338 -7.51 -10.49 49.86
N ALA A 339 -8.57 -10.81 49.13
CA ALA A 339 -8.52 -11.60 47.89
C ALA A 339 -7.57 -11.01 46.83
N VAL A 340 -7.43 -9.67 46.81
CA VAL A 340 -6.51 -8.97 45.91
C VAL A 340 -5.05 -9.21 46.30
N ASP A 341 -4.75 -9.27 47.60
CA ASP A 341 -3.39 -9.54 48.10
C ASP A 341 -2.98 -10.99 47.84
N VAL A 342 -3.93 -11.93 47.96
CA VAL A 342 -3.73 -13.35 47.64
C VAL A 342 -3.54 -13.55 46.13
N ALA A 343 -4.33 -12.86 45.30
CA ALA A 343 -4.20 -12.91 43.85
C ALA A 343 -2.87 -12.31 43.37
N ALA A 344 -2.44 -11.18 43.95
CA ALA A 344 -1.16 -10.57 43.64
C ALA A 344 0.04 -11.46 44.06
N ALA A 345 -0.05 -12.13 45.21
CA ALA A 345 0.96 -13.08 45.67
C ALA A 345 1.02 -14.34 44.79
N ALA A 346 -0.13 -14.87 44.37
CA ALA A 346 -0.21 -16.02 43.46
C ALA A 346 0.33 -15.68 42.05
N ALA A 347 0.01 -14.49 41.54
CA ALA A 347 0.53 -14.01 40.26
C ALA A 347 2.05 -13.83 40.30
N ALA A 348 2.60 -13.25 41.37
CA ALA A 348 4.05 -13.08 41.52
C ALA A 348 4.79 -14.43 41.66
N ALA A 349 4.20 -15.41 42.35
CA ALA A 349 4.76 -16.75 42.47
C ALA A 349 4.74 -17.52 41.14
N LEU A 350 3.65 -17.37 40.36
CA LEU A 350 3.53 -17.98 39.03
C LEU A 350 4.53 -17.36 38.04
N ASP A 351 4.69 -16.04 38.06
CA ASP A 351 5.64 -15.33 37.20
C ASP A 351 7.08 -15.71 37.54
N GLY A 352 7.39 -15.91 38.83
CA GLY A 352 8.69 -16.43 39.29
C GLY A 352 8.98 -17.87 38.84
N ALA A 353 7.96 -18.73 38.82
CA ALA A 353 8.09 -20.12 38.35
C ALA A 353 8.27 -20.20 36.83
N VAL A 354 7.55 -19.35 36.08
CA VAL A 354 7.59 -19.31 34.60
C VAL A 354 8.89 -18.67 34.10
N LEU A 355 9.36 -17.60 34.74
CA LEU A 355 10.54 -16.88 34.26
C LEU A 355 11.86 -17.47 34.75
N ASN A 356 11.90 -18.08 35.95
CA ASN A 356 13.14 -18.52 36.58
C ASN A 356 13.18 -20.02 36.95
N GLY A 357 12.14 -20.79 36.62
CA GLY A 357 12.11 -22.24 36.83
C GLY A 357 12.13 -22.69 38.30
N MET A 358 11.75 -21.81 39.24
CA MET A 358 11.67 -22.20 40.66
C MET A 358 10.37 -22.97 40.97
N PRO A 359 10.41 -23.96 41.88
CA PRO A 359 9.20 -24.68 42.29
C PRO A 359 8.23 -23.74 43.04
N PRO A 360 6.91 -23.86 42.80
CA PRO A 360 5.93 -22.96 43.38
C PRO A 360 5.80 -23.14 44.91
N SER A 361 5.44 -22.06 45.59
CA SER A 361 5.29 -22.03 47.06
C SER A 361 4.06 -22.84 47.52
N PRO A 362 4.02 -23.30 48.79
CA PRO A 362 2.98 -24.21 49.30
C PRO A 362 1.53 -23.70 49.16
N VAL A 363 1.32 -22.39 49.06
CA VAL A 363 -0.01 -21.78 48.85
C VAL A 363 -0.60 -22.15 47.48
N VAL A 364 0.26 -22.31 46.46
CA VAL A 364 -0.16 -22.68 45.09
C VAL A 364 -0.33 -24.20 44.95
N ALA A 365 0.38 -24.98 45.78
CA ALA A 365 0.19 -26.43 45.89
C ALA A 365 -1.15 -26.80 46.55
N ASP A 366 -1.60 -26.02 47.55
CA ASP A 366 -2.89 -26.24 48.23
C ASP A 366 -4.10 -25.93 47.33
N LEU A 367 -4.00 -24.91 46.47
CA LEU A 367 -5.06 -24.54 45.51
C LEU A 367 -5.26 -25.55 44.38
N THR A 368 -4.27 -26.42 44.13
CA THR A 368 -4.32 -27.42 43.04
C THR A 368 -4.69 -28.83 43.52
N GLN A 369 -4.73 -29.07 44.84
CA GLN A 369 -5.17 -30.35 45.41
C GLN A 369 -6.69 -30.50 45.54
N GLY A 370 -7.48 -29.43 45.30
CA GLY A 370 -8.92 -29.42 45.53
C GLY A 370 -9.83 -29.89 44.38
N VAL A 371 -9.32 -30.30 43.21
CA VAL A 371 -10.16 -30.59 42.02
C VAL A 371 -10.19 -32.08 41.64
N SER A 372 -9.81 -32.98 42.55
CA SER A 372 -9.91 -34.43 42.29
C SER A 372 -10.19 -35.24 43.56
N ALA A 373 -11.46 -35.39 43.95
CA ALA A 373 -12.10 -36.66 44.39
C ALA A 373 -13.45 -36.47 45.12
N ASP A 374 -14.52 -36.94 44.45
CA ASP A 374 -15.67 -37.74 44.92
C ASP A 374 -16.74 -37.28 45.95
N ARG A 375 -17.97 -37.24 45.40
CA ARG A 375 -19.28 -37.83 45.83
C ARG A 375 -20.12 -37.29 47.01
N GLU A 376 -21.37 -37.02 46.63
CA GLU A 376 -22.66 -37.33 47.31
C GLU A 376 -23.07 -36.64 48.63
N ARG A 377 -24.09 -35.74 48.56
CA ARG A 377 -25.46 -35.87 49.15
C ARG A 377 -26.22 -34.54 49.21
N ALA A 378 -27.53 -34.61 48.89
CA ALA A 378 -28.67 -33.72 49.22
C ALA A 378 -28.68 -32.28 48.62
N GLY A 379 -29.76 -31.70 48.08
CA GLY A 379 -31.14 -32.10 47.83
C GLY A 379 -32.02 -30.85 47.55
N THR A 380 -32.67 -30.79 46.36
CA THR A 380 -33.90 -30.03 45.94
C THR A 380 -33.92 -28.49 45.85
N PRO A 381 -34.87 -27.86 45.08
CA PRO A 381 -35.51 -28.27 43.81
C PRO A 381 -35.73 -27.12 42.79
N VAL A 382 -35.74 -27.39 41.47
CA VAL A 382 -36.54 -26.60 40.49
C VAL A 382 -37.02 -27.55 39.35
N PRO A 383 -38.29 -27.43 38.85
CA PRO A 383 -38.98 -28.39 37.98
C PRO A 383 -38.57 -28.20 36.51
N GLY A 384 -38.75 -29.12 35.56
CA GLY A 384 -39.58 -30.31 35.46
C GLY A 384 -40.21 -30.29 34.07
N ALA A 385 -39.65 -31.05 33.12
CA ALA A 385 -40.32 -31.41 31.86
C ALA A 385 -39.74 -32.72 31.32
N ARG A 386 -40.45 -33.81 31.66
CA ARG A 386 -40.73 -35.08 30.94
C ARG A 386 -39.77 -35.48 29.80
N GLU A 387 -39.27 -36.72 29.78
CA GLU A 387 -40.16 -37.78 29.30
C GLU A 387 -39.68 -38.72 28.18
N ALA A 388 -38.48 -39.30 28.16
CA ALA A 388 -38.25 -40.49 27.32
C ALA A 388 -37.12 -41.39 27.85
N GLU A 389 -37.53 -42.57 28.31
CA GLU A 389 -36.75 -43.67 28.90
C GLU A 389 -36.41 -44.74 27.80
N PRO A 390 -35.71 -45.86 28.08
CA PRO A 390 -34.26 -45.97 28.18
C PRO A 390 -33.64 -47.04 27.25
N ALA A 391 -32.30 -47.07 27.28
CA ALA A 391 -31.40 -47.99 26.59
C ALA A 391 -31.60 -49.49 26.89
N ARG A 392 -31.24 -50.34 25.89
CA ARG A 392 -30.82 -51.73 26.10
C ARG A 392 -29.29 -51.86 26.00
N ARG A 393 -28.78 -52.79 26.81
CA ARG A 393 -27.39 -53.08 27.15
C ARG A 393 -26.60 -53.82 26.04
N PRO A 394 -25.25 -53.82 26.14
CA PRO A 394 -24.32 -54.16 25.07
C PRO A 394 -23.93 -55.65 25.07
N GLY A 395 -23.73 -56.20 23.87
CA GLY A 395 -23.13 -57.51 23.67
C GLY A 395 -23.30 -58.01 22.24
N GLU A 396 -22.38 -57.64 21.34
CA GLU A 396 -21.78 -58.48 20.29
C GLU A 396 -20.97 -57.59 19.33
N ARG A 397 -19.66 -57.85 19.25
CA ARG A 397 -18.77 -57.29 18.24
C ARG A 397 -18.94 -58.09 16.94
N ALA A 398 -19.32 -57.41 15.87
CA ALA A 398 -19.13 -57.84 14.48
C ALA A 398 -18.27 -56.78 13.75
N PRO A 399 -17.49 -57.16 12.72
CA PRO A 399 -16.28 -56.46 12.31
C PRO A 399 -16.57 -55.19 11.49
N ALA A 400 -15.71 -54.18 11.63
CA ALA A 400 -15.70 -53.01 10.78
C ALA A 400 -15.36 -53.41 9.33
N PRO A 401 -16.11 -52.98 8.30
CA PRO A 401 -15.68 -53.15 6.92
C PRO A 401 -14.62 -52.10 6.60
N SER A 402 -13.45 -52.60 6.28
CA SER A 402 -12.36 -51.93 5.58
C SER A 402 -12.84 -51.26 4.29
N GLY A 403 -12.19 -50.14 3.96
CA GLY A 403 -12.45 -49.34 2.78
C GLY A 403 -12.52 -50.16 1.48
N GLY A 404 -13.58 -49.92 0.73
CA GLY A 404 -13.74 -50.31 -0.66
C GLY A 404 -14.43 -49.17 -1.40
N VAL A 405 -13.82 -48.75 -2.51
CA VAL A 405 -14.36 -47.75 -3.45
C VAL A 405 -15.70 -48.28 -4.01
N PRO A 406 -16.78 -47.47 -4.09
CA PRO A 406 -18.04 -47.91 -4.67
C PRO A 406 -17.89 -48.28 -6.15
N ASP A 407 -18.31 -49.48 -6.51
CA ASP A 407 -18.37 -49.97 -7.89
C ASP A 407 -19.53 -49.30 -8.66
N LEU A 408 -19.18 -48.45 -9.64
CA LEU A 408 -20.11 -47.65 -10.45
C LEU A 408 -20.69 -48.40 -11.66
N THR A 409 -20.52 -49.72 -11.76
CA THR A 409 -21.06 -50.52 -12.87
C THR A 409 -22.46 -51.10 -12.62
N LYS A 410 -23.09 -50.81 -11.47
CA LYS A 410 -24.49 -51.20 -11.21
C LYS A 410 -25.48 -50.17 -11.78
N PRO A 411 -26.52 -50.60 -12.51
CA PRO A 411 -27.57 -49.68 -12.94
C PRO A 411 -28.35 -49.15 -11.72
N VAL A 412 -28.68 -47.87 -11.78
CA VAL A 412 -29.39 -47.12 -10.73
C VAL A 412 -30.76 -47.77 -10.47
N PRO A 413 -31.15 -48.02 -9.20
CA PRO A 413 -32.52 -48.47 -8.90
C PRO A 413 -33.51 -47.41 -9.37
N GLU A 414 -34.48 -47.80 -10.19
CA GLU A 414 -35.58 -46.93 -10.62
C GLU A 414 -36.29 -46.36 -9.40
N ARG A 415 -36.23 -45.03 -9.24
CA ARG A 415 -37.01 -44.33 -8.21
C ARG A 415 -38.49 -44.42 -8.58
N PRO A 416 -39.39 -44.75 -7.65
CA PRO A 416 -40.83 -44.61 -7.88
C PRO A 416 -41.15 -43.14 -8.21
N PRO A 417 -42.20 -42.89 -9.01
CA PRO A 417 -42.54 -41.53 -9.46
C PRO A 417 -42.69 -40.62 -8.25
N SER A 418 -41.83 -39.61 -8.22
CA SER A 418 -41.70 -38.64 -7.14
C SER A 418 -43.05 -38.00 -6.85
N GLN A 419 -43.55 -38.17 -5.62
CA GLN A 419 -44.38 -37.16 -5.00
C GLN A 419 -43.61 -35.82 -5.10
N PRO A 420 -44.27 -34.71 -5.48
CA PRO A 420 -43.61 -33.41 -5.52
C PRO A 420 -43.05 -33.12 -4.13
N LEU A 421 -41.73 -32.99 -4.05
CA LEU A 421 -41.06 -32.47 -2.86
C LEU A 421 -41.67 -31.10 -2.55
N PRO A 422 -41.97 -30.78 -1.28
CA PRO A 422 -42.45 -29.46 -0.92
C PRO A 422 -41.41 -28.43 -1.40
N PRO A 423 -41.81 -27.38 -2.14
CA PRO A 423 -40.88 -26.31 -2.51
C PRO A 423 -40.37 -25.71 -1.20
N ARG A 424 -39.07 -25.89 -0.94
CA ARG A 424 -38.41 -25.26 0.21
C ARG A 424 -38.19 -23.80 -0.15
N ALA A 425 -39.24 -23.01 0.00
CA ALA A 425 -39.19 -21.58 0.15
C ALA A 425 -39.71 -21.30 1.56
N GLU A 426 -38.86 -20.83 2.47
CA GLU A 426 -39.37 -19.84 3.41
C GLU A 426 -39.74 -18.63 2.56
N GLN A 427 -41.02 -18.63 2.20
CA GLN A 427 -41.68 -17.59 1.43
C GLN A 427 -41.85 -16.39 2.37
N LEU A 428 -40.77 -15.63 2.54
CA LEU A 428 -40.85 -14.33 3.20
C LEU A 428 -41.58 -13.40 2.24
N GLN A 429 -42.79 -13.01 2.63
CA GLN A 429 -43.51 -11.92 1.99
C GLN A 429 -42.64 -10.69 2.14
N LEU A 430 -42.19 -10.13 1.01
CA LEU A 430 -41.67 -8.78 1.03
C LEU A 430 -42.76 -7.84 1.56
N ALA A 431 -42.37 -6.65 1.99
CA ALA A 431 -43.33 -5.57 2.25
C ALA A 431 -44.08 -5.22 0.93
N GLY A 432 -45.10 -6.00 0.58
CA GLY A 432 -45.85 -5.95 -0.67
C GLY A 432 -46.10 -7.33 -1.32
N ASP A 433 -47.13 -7.39 -2.18
CA ASP A 433 -47.72 -8.56 -2.86
C ASP A 433 -46.78 -9.42 -3.76
N ILE A 434 -45.46 -9.22 -3.72
CA ILE A 434 -44.48 -9.85 -4.63
C ILE A 434 -43.66 -10.89 -3.86
N THR A 435 -43.77 -12.16 -4.25
CA THR A 435 -42.91 -13.24 -3.73
C THR A 435 -41.59 -13.28 -4.52
N TYR A 436 -40.45 -13.08 -3.84
CA TYR A 436 -39.13 -13.23 -4.46
C TYR A 436 -38.60 -14.65 -4.27
N SER A 437 -38.06 -15.23 -5.34
CA SER A 437 -37.50 -16.58 -5.39
C SER A 437 -36.03 -16.54 -5.80
N LEU A 438 -35.18 -17.22 -5.00
CA LEU A 438 -33.75 -17.29 -5.26
C LEU A 438 -33.47 -18.06 -6.57
N PRO A 439 -32.45 -17.64 -7.36
CA PRO A 439 -32.02 -18.39 -8.53
C PRO A 439 -31.57 -19.82 -8.18
N SER A 440 -31.96 -20.81 -8.99
CA SER A 440 -31.52 -22.20 -8.79
C SER A 440 -30.03 -22.37 -9.08
N LEU A 441 -29.35 -23.21 -8.29
CA LEU A 441 -27.97 -23.64 -8.54
C LEU A 441 -27.81 -24.41 -9.87
N ASP A 442 -28.89 -24.86 -10.50
CA ASP A 442 -28.85 -25.50 -11.82
C ASP A 442 -28.62 -24.50 -12.97
N LEU A 443 -28.74 -23.19 -12.72
CA LEU A 443 -28.33 -22.16 -13.66
C LEU A 443 -26.81 -22.08 -13.85
N LEU A 444 -26.05 -22.62 -12.89
CA LEU A 444 -24.60 -22.67 -12.96
C LEU A 444 -24.14 -24.02 -13.53
N GLU A 445 -23.07 -24.03 -14.30
CA GLU A 445 -22.52 -25.26 -14.87
C GLU A 445 -21.99 -26.19 -13.77
N ARG A 446 -22.02 -27.51 -14.05
CA ARG A 446 -21.38 -28.53 -13.23
C ARG A 446 -20.00 -28.82 -13.79
N GLY A 447 -18.96 -28.73 -12.97
CA GLY A 447 -17.63 -29.16 -13.37
C GLY A 447 -17.52 -30.66 -13.49
N GLY A 448 -16.58 -31.11 -14.32
CA GLY A 448 -16.22 -32.52 -14.40
C GLY A 448 -15.57 -33.01 -13.11
N PRO A 449 -15.56 -34.33 -12.84
CA PRO A 449 -14.87 -34.89 -11.68
C PRO A 449 -13.37 -34.57 -11.76
N GLY A 450 -12.82 -34.04 -10.67
CA GLY A 450 -11.40 -33.68 -10.61
C GLY A 450 -10.50 -34.89 -10.84
N LYS A 451 -9.44 -34.75 -11.63
CA LYS A 451 -8.54 -35.87 -11.92
C LYS A 451 -7.62 -36.08 -10.72
N THR A 452 -7.64 -37.27 -10.13
CA THR A 452 -6.78 -37.62 -9.00
C THR A 452 -5.33 -37.94 -9.42
N ARG A 453 -5.13 -38.43 -10.64
CA ARG A 453 -3.80 -38.74 -11.21
C ARG A 453 -3.82 -38.59 -12.74
N SER A 454 -2.75 -38.06 -13.31
CA SER A 454 -2.52 -38.05 -14.77
C SER A 454 -1.14 -38.56 -15.14
N ALA A 455 -0.93 -38.91 -16.42
CA ALA A 455 0.38 -39.30 -16.94
C ALA A 455 1.44 -38.19 -16.78
N ALA A 456 1.01 -36.91 -16.68
CA ALA A 456 1.91 -35.80 -16.42
C ALA A 456 2.49 -35.87 -15.00
N ASN A 457 1.73 -36.33 -14.01
CA ASN A 457 2.22 -36.49 -12.63
C ASN A 457 3.32 -37.54 -12.56
N ASP A 458 3.16 -38.67 -13.24
CA ASP A 458 4.15 -39.76 -13.27
C ASP A 458 5.47 -39.32 -13.92
N ALA A 459 5.39 -38.53 -14.99
CA ALA A 459 6.57 -37.94 -15.64
C ALA A 459 7.34 -37.02 -14.68
N ILE A 460 6.65 -36.23 -13.87
CA ILE A 460 7.27 -35.33 -12.89
C ILE A 460 7.94 -36.10 -11.76
N VAL A 461 7.32 -37.18 -11.26
CA VAL A 461 7.93 -38.06 -10.25
C VAL A 461 9.25 -38.64 -10.78
N ALA A 462 9.28 -39.10 -12.03
CA ALA A 462 10.49 -39.61 -12.67
C ALA A 462 11.57 -38.50 -12.80
N SER A 463 11.19 -37.30 -13.24
CA SER A 463 12.11 -36.16 -13.34
C SER A 463 12.70 -35.76 -11.98
N LEU A 464 11.89 -35.70 -10.92
CA LEU A 464 12.37 -35.39 -9.56
C LEU A 464 13.35 -36.46 -9.06
N THR A 465 13.03 -37.73 -9.27
CA THR A 465 13.88 -38.86 -8.88
C THR A 465 15.22 -38.82 -9.60
N ASN A 466 15.23 -38.49 -10.90
CA ASN A 466 16.45 -38.32 -11.68
C ASN A 466 17.31 -37.18 -11.13
N VAL A 467 16.72 -36.02 -10.82
CA VAL A 467 17.44 -34.89 -10.23
C VAL A 467 18.08 -35.26 -8.89
N PHE A 468 17.35 -35.93 -8.00
CA PHE A 468 17.92 -36.35 -6.71
C PHE A 468 19.09 -37.33 -6.89
N THR A 469 19.00 -38.22 -7.88
CA THR A 469 20.07 -39.17 -8.23
C THR A 469 21.30 -38.46 -8.79
N GLU A 470 21.13 -37.58 -9.79
CA GLU A 470 22.23 -36.84 -10.43
C GLU A 470 23.00 -35.96 -9.45
N PHE A 471 22.29 -35.29 -8.55
CA PHE A 471 22.87 -34.40 -7.54
C PHE A 471 23.27 -35.13 -6.23
N LYS A 472 23.11 -36.46 -6.18
CA LYS A 472 23.46 -37.31 -5.03
C LYS A 472 22.82 -36.79 -3.73
N VAL A 473 21.51 -36.54 -3.79
CA VAL A 473 20.68 -36.20 -2.64
C VAL A 473 19.82 -37.40 -2.33
N ASP A 474 19.99 -37.98 -1.14
CA ASP A 474 19.19 -39.11 -0.68
C ASP A 474 17.80 -38.62 -0.26
N ALA A 475 16.87 -38.64 -1.21
CA ALA A 475 15.50 -38.19 -1.07
C ALA A 475 14.58 -39.00 -2.00
N ALA A 476 13.38 -39.31 -1.54
CA ALA A 476 12.40 -40.10 -2.29
C ALA A 476 11.04 -39.38 -2.34
N VAL A 477 10.39 -39.42 -3.50
CA VAL A 477 9.00 -38.94 -3.65
C VAL A 477 8.07 -40.05 -3.16
N THR A 478 7.44 -39.87 -2.00
CA THR A 478 6.58 -40.90 -1.37
C THR A 478 5.13 -40.80 -1.80
N GLY A 479 4.67 -39.62 -2.19
CA GLY A 479 3.32 -39.38 -2.65
C GLY A 479 3.16 -38.02 -3.31
N PHE A 480 1.96 -37.75 -3.80
CA PHE A 480 1.60 -36.40 -4.25
C PHE A 480 0.11 -36.16 -4.03
N THR A 481 -0.23 -34.92 -3.73
CA THR A 481 -1.61 -34.43 -3.68
C THR A 481 -1.82 -33.50 -4.86
N ARG A 482 -2.71 -33.87 -5.77
CA ARG A 482 -3.03 -33.07 -6.96
C ARG A 482 -4.13 -32.08 -6.64
N GLY A 483 -3.80 -30.80 -6.65
CA GLY A 483 -4.76 -29.70 -6.67
C GLY A 483 -5.15 -29.28 -8.09
N PRO A 484 -6.07 -28.33 -8.24
CA PRO A 484 -6.55 -27.86 -9.55
C PRO A 484 -5.45 -27.21 -10.40
N THR A 485 -4.59 -26.41 -9.77
CA THR A 485 -3.57 -25.60 -10.47
C THR A 485 -2.16 -26.10 -10.26
N VAL A 486 -1.87 -26.65 -9.09
CA VAL A 486 -0.56 -27.18 -8.71
C VAL A 486 -0.70 -28.56 -8.11
N THR A 487 0.30 -29.41 -8.32
CA THR A 487 0.45 -30.67 -7.59
C THR A 487 1.55 -30.51 -6.56
N ARG A 488 1.27 -30.91 -5.31
CA ARG A 488 2.25 -30.97 -4.23
C ARG A 488 2.83 -32.39 -4.17
N TYR A 489 4.12 -32.52 -4.49
CA TYR A 489 4.87 -33.76 -4.35
C TYR A 489 5.49 -33.81 -2.95
N GLU A 490 5.22 -34.90 -2.22
CA GLU A 490 5.76 -35.15 -0.89
C GLU A 490 7.10 -35.88 -1.02
N VAL A 491 8.15 -35.24 -0.51
CA VAL A 491 9.52 -35.75 -0.59
C VAL A 491 10.04 -36.01 0.81
N GLU A 492 10.34 -37.26 1.11
CA GLU A 492 11.00 -37.66 2.34
C GLU A 492 12.51 -37.67 2.16
N LEU A 493 13.22 -37.21 3.20
CA LEU A 493 14.67 -37.10 3.20
C LEU A 493 15.28 -38.31 3.93
N GLY A 494 16.37 -38.85 3.37
CA GLY A 494 17.15 -39.88 4.02
C GLY A 494 17.84 -39.38 5.30
N PRO A 495 18.26 -40.29 6.20
CA PRO A 495 18.96 -39.94 7.42
C PRO A 495 20.22 -39.14 7.12
N ALA A 496 20.43 -38.06 7.88
CA ALA A 496 21.55 -37.11 7.74
C ALA A 496 21.52 -36.19 6.48
N VAL A 497 20.45 -36.20 5.67
CA VAL A 497 20.28 -35.20 4.60
C VAL A 497 19.65 -33.92 5.16
N LYS A 498 20.35 -32.81 5.02
CA LYS A 498 19.83 -31.49 5.39
C LYS A 498 18.76 -31.03 4.39
N VAL A 499 17.65 -30.49 4.91
CA VAL A 499 16.59 -29.81 4.15
C VAL A 499 17.15 -28.79 3.14
N GLU A 500 18.19 -28.06 3.55
CA GLU A 500 18.85 -27.03 2.75
C GLU A 500 19.32 -27.53 1.37
N ARG A 501 19.67 -28.83 1.27
CA ARG A 501 20.09 -29.47 0.02
C ARG A 501 18.96 -29.47 -1.02
N ILE A 502 17.71 -29.72 -0.61
CA ILE A 502 16.55 -29.69 -1.50
C ILE A 502 16.26 -28.25 -1.92
N THR A 503 16.28 -27.30 -0.98
CA THR A 503 16.05 -25.88 -1.31
C THR A 503 17.12 -25.33 -2.26
N ALA A 504 18.37 -25.79 -2.16
CA ALA A 504 19.44 -25.41 -3.08
C ALA A 504 19.23 -25.93 -4.52
N LEU A 505 18.49 -27.04 -4.67
CA LEU A 505 18.17 -27.64 -5.96
C LEU A 505 16.97 -26.98 -6.66
N ALA A 506 16.32 -25.98 -6.06
CA ALA A 506 15.11 -25.35 -6.62
C ALA A 506 15.22 -24.99 -8.11
N LYS A 507 16.35 -24.41 -8.54
CA LYS A 507 16.60 -24.05 -9.94
C LYS A 507 16.80 -25.26 -10.86
N ASN A 508 17.44 -26.31 -10.35
CA ASN A 508 17.67 -27.55 -11.11
C ASN A 508 16.36 -28.35 -11.26
N ILE A 509 15.56 -28.39 -10.19
CA ILE A 509 14.22 -28.96 -10.21
C ILE A 509 13.38 -28.22 -11.25
N ALA A 510 13.30 -26.88 -11.16
CA ALA A 510 12.59 -26.04 -12.13
C ALA A 510 13.00 -26.31 -13.58
N TYR A 511 14.30 -26.48 -13.83
CA TYR A 511 14.82 -26.84 -15.15
C TYR A 511 14.37 -28.24 -15.60
N ALA A 512 14.49 -29.26 -14.73
CA ALA A 512 14.14 -30.64 -15.05
C ALA A 512 12.64 -30.86 -15.26
N VAL A 513 11.79 -30.13 -14.54
CA VAL A 513 10.33 -30.20 -14.69
C VAL A 513 9.80 -29.23 -15.75
N ALA A 514 10.68 -28.51 -16.44
CA ALA A 514 10.36 -27.49 -17.43
C ALA A 514 9.35 -26.44 -16.94
N SER A 515 9.45 -26.07 -15.66
CA SER A 515 8.54 -25.12 -15.02
C SER A 515 9.32 -24.08 -14.22
N PRO A 516 9.18 -22.78 -14.53
CA PRO A 516 9.91 -21.72 -13.83
C PRO A 516 9.43 -21.52 -12.38
N ASP A 517 8.19 -21.90 -12.08
CA ASP A 517 7.49 -21.56 -10.84
C ASP A 517 7.39 -22.74 -9.87
N VAL A 518 8.53 -23.25 -9.43
CA VAL A 518 8.59 -24.31 -8.40
C VAL A 518 8.65 -23.71 -7.01
N ARG A 519 7.70 -24.08 -6.15
CA ARG A 519 7.67 -23.65 -4.74
C ARG A 519 7.99 -24.82 -3.82
N ILE A 520 8.99 -24.65 -2.96
CA ILE A 520 9.40 -25.65 -1.97
C ILE A 520 8.91 -25.20 -0.59
N ILE A 521 8.09 -26.02 0.05
CA ILE A 521 7.60 -25.87 1.41
C ILE A 521 8.37 -26.85 2.28
N SER A 522 9.08 -26.36 3.29
CA SER A 522 9.77 -27.23 4.23
C SER A 522 9.70 -26.70 5.67
N PRO A 523 9.30 -27.53 6.65
CA PRO A 523 8.57 -28.80 6.49
C PRO A 523 7.10 -28.58 6.11
N ILE A 524 6.43 -29.61 5.58
CA ILE A 524 4.95 -29.58 5.43
C ILE A 524 4.32 -29.57 6.83
N PRO A 525 3.38 -28.67 7.14
CA PRO A 525 2.68 -28.68 8.44
C PRO A 525 2.08 -30.07 8.73
N GLY A 526 2.41 -30.64 9.89
CA GLY A 526 1.91 -31.94 10.32
C GLY A 526 2.58 -33.18 9.68
N LYS A 527 3.57 -33.02 8.80
CA LYS A 527 4.30 -34.13 8.17
C LYS A 527 5.83 -33.93 8.19
N SER A 528 6.59 -35.01 8.35
CA SER A 528 8.06 -35.02 8.27
C SER A 528 8.58 -35.10 6.83
N ALA A 529 8.01 -34.30 5.93
CA ALA A 529 8.33 -34.30 4.50
C ALA A 529 8.50 -32.88 3.96
N VAL A 530 9.22 -32.76 2.85
CA VAL A 530 9.36 -31.53 2.06
C VAL A 530 8.33 -31.54 0.95
N GLY A 531 7.53 -30.49 0.83
CA GLY A 531 6.54 -30.34 -0.22
C GLY A 531 7.11 -29.57 -1.40
N ILE A 532 7.12 -30.17 -2.58
CA ILE A 532 7.48 -29.49 -3.84
C ILE A 532 6.20 -29.26 -4.64
N GLU A 533 5.76 -28.01 -4.72
CA GLU A 533 4.60 -27.60 -5.51
C GLU A 533 5.05 -27.27 -6.93
N ILE A 534 4.47 -27.99 -7.90
CA ILE A 534 4.76 -27.84 -9.33
C ILE A 534 3.45 -27.54 -10.06
N PRO A 535 3.40 -26.52 -10.93
CA PRO A 535 2.25 -26.23 -11.78
C PRO A 535 1.82 -27.41 -12.63
N ASN A 536 0.51 -27.66 -12.69
CA ASN A 536 -0.05 -28.66 -13.59
C ASN A 536 -0.01 -28.17 -15.05
N SER A 537 0.34 -29.08 -15.96
CA SER A 537 0.24 -28.84 -17.41
C SER A 537 -1.23 -28.90 -17.87
N ASP A 538 -2.02 -29.77 -17.26
CA ASP A 538 -3.45 -29.97 -17.52
C ASP A 538 -4.30 -29.38 -16.38
N ARG A 539 -4.38 -28.05 -16.32
CA ARG A 539 -5.08 -27.33 -15.26
C ARG A 539 -6.59 -27.52 -15.35
N GLU A 540 -7.22 -27.62 -14.19
CA GLU A 540 -8.67 -27.73 -14.06
C GLU A 540 -9.25 -26.37 -13.69
N MET A 541 -10.30 -25.96 -14.41
CA MET A 541 -11.09 -24.80 -14.03
C MET A 541 -11.97 -25.17 -12.83
N VAL A 542 -12.09 -24.25 -11.87
CA VAL A 542 -12.94 -24.44 -10.69
C VAL A 542 -14.24 -23.72 -10.93
N ASN A 543 -15.31 -24.46 -11.22
CA ASN A 543 -16.62 -23.86 -11.50
C ASN A 543 -17.30 -23.38 -10.21
N LEU A 544 -17.89 -22.18 -10.24
CA LEU A 544 -18.59 -21.58 -9.11
C LEU A 544 -19.71 -22.48 -8.58
N GLY A 545 -20.51 -23.08 -9.49
CA GLY A 545 -21.63 -23.93 -9.12
C GLY A 545 -21.23 -25.15 -8.28
N ASP A 546 -20.06 -25.74 -8.51
CA ASP A 546 -19.60 -26.89 -7.73
C ASP A 546 -19.24 -26.49 -6.29
N VAL A 547 -18.66 -25.29 -6.14
CA VAL A 547 -18.27 -24.74 -4.84
C VAL A 547 -19.52 -24.40 -4.03
N LEU A 548 -20.51 -23.76 -4.65
CA LEU A 548 -21.77 -23.39 -4.00
C LEU A 548 -22.65 -24.60 -3.64
N ARG A 549 -22.73 -25.63 -4.49
CA ARG A 549 -23.49 -26.86 -4.19
C ARG A 549 -22.93 -27.61 -2.98
N LEU A 550 -21.62 -27.53 -2.73
CA LEU A 550 -21.05 -28.13 -1.54
C LEU A 550 -21.41 -27.34 -0.28
N ALA A 551 -21.43 -26.01 -0.36
CA ALA A 551 -21.87 -25.17 0.75
C ALA A 551 -23.35 -25.41 1.10
N ASP A 552 -24.19 -25.55 0.07
CA ASP A 552 -25.60 -25.94 0.22
C ASP A 552 -25.72 -27.32 0.90
N ALA A 553 -24.90 -28.29 0.46
CA ALA A 553 -24.83 -29.61 1.11
C ALA A 553 -24.28 -29.58 2.55
N ALA A 554 -23.61 -28.49 2.95
CA ALA A 554 -23.11 -28.28 4.31
C ALA A 554 -24.10 -27.48 5.20
N GLU A 555 -25.27 -27.09 4.68
CA GLU A 555 -26.33 -26.37 5.40
C GLU A 555 -25.87 -25.03 6.05
N ASP A 556 -24.89 -24.32 5.45
CA ASP A 556 -24.49 -22.97 5.90
C ASP A 556 -25.30 -21.89 5.17
N ASP A 557 -26.47 -21.55 5.68
CA ASP A 557 -27.45 -20.67 5.01
C ASP A 557 -27.16 -19.16 5.11
N HIS A 558 -25.97 -18.76 5.55
CA HIS A 558 -25.68 -17.34 5.77
C HIS A 558 -25.67 -16.52 4.45
N PRO A 559 -26.42 -15.40 4.32
CA PRO A 559 -26.60 -14.70 3.04
C PRO A 559 -25.30 -14.10 2.48
N MET A 560 -24.37 -13.73 3.37
CA MET A 560 -23.03 -13.20 3.02
C MET A 560 -21.95 -14.27 2.81
N LEU A 561 -22.32 -15.55 2.70
CA LEU A 561 -21.38 -16.63 2.39
C LEU A 561 -21.05 -16.64 0.90
N VAL A 562 -19.76 -16.53 0.57
CA VAL A 562 -19.27 -16.42 -0.81
C VAL A 562 -18.27 -17.52 -1.13
N ALA A 563 -18.33 -18.01 -2.37
CA ALA A 563 -17.40 -19.00 -2.89
C ALA A 563 -16.12 -18.32 -3.36
N LEU A 564 -15.00 -18.65 -2.72
CA LEU A 564 -13.69 -18.16 -3.14
C LEU A 564 -13.07 -19.11 -4.18
N GLY A 565 -13.14 -20.43 -3.97
CA GLY A 565 -12.62 -21.42 -4.91
C GLY A 565 -12.18 -22.73 -4.28
N LYS A 566 -11.01 -23.25 -4.67
CA LYS A 566 -10.41 -24.48 -4.13
C LYS A 566 -8.96 -24.25 -3.70
N ASN A 567 -8.55 -24.81 -2.57
CA ASN A 567 -7.16 -24.79 -2.15
C ASN A 567 -6.30 -25.80 -2.93
N VAL A 568 -4.99 -25.80 -2.65
CA VAL A 568 -4.00 -26.70 -3.27
C VAL A 568 -4.23 -28.19 -2.98
N GLU A 569 -5.03 -28.52 -1.97
CA GLU A 569 -5.39 -29.90 -1.60
C GLU A 569 -6.72 -30.33 -2.25
N GLY A 570 -7.35 -29.44 -3.02
CA GLY A 570 -8.64 -29.68 -3.66
C GLY A 570 -9.85 -29.46 -2.74
N GLY A 571 -9.61 -29.05 -1.48
CA GLY A 571 -10.65 -28.62 -0.56
C GLY A 571 -11.28 -27.32 -1.05
N TYR A 572 -12.58 -27.18 -0.84
CA TYR A 572 -13.32 -25.98 -1.23
C TYR A 572 -13.11 -24.89 -0.19
N GLU A 573 -12.84 -23.68 -0.67
CA GLU A 573 -12.62 -22.50 0.14
C GLU A 573 -13.84 -21.58 -0.03
N MET A 574 -14.63 -21.52 1.03
CA MET A 574 -15.77 -20.61 1.21
C MET A 574 -15.42 -19.61 2.29
N ALA A 575 -15.94 -18.40 2.19
CA ALA A 575 -15.73 -17.40 3.22
C ALA A 575 -16.99 -16.58 3.47
N ASN A 576 -17.23 -16.23 4.72
CA ASN A 576 -18.38 -15.40 5.09
C ASN A 576 -17.93 -13.94 5.23
N LEU A 577 -18.40 -13.07 4.34
CA LEU A 577 -18.07 -11.64 4.34
C LEU A 577 -18.46 -10.94 5.63
N ALA A 578 -19.47 -11.41 6.38
CA ALA A 578 -19.81 -10.83 7.68
C ALA A 578 -18.76 -11.12 8.76
N LYS A 579 -18.10 -12.28 8.68
CA LYS A 579 -17.00 -12.67 9.58
C LYS A 579 -15.67 -12.03 9.18
N MET A 580 -15.46 -11.81 7.87
CA MET A 580 -14.33 -11.08 7.30
C MET A 580 -14.81 -9.74 6.70
N PRO A 581 -15.13 -8.73 7.54
CA PRO A 581 -16.02 -7.62 7.16
C PRO A 581 -15.54 -6.81 5.97
N HIS A 582 -14.23 -6.73 5.75
CA HIS A 582 -13.65 -6.03 4.62
C HIS A 582 -12.55 -6.87 3.99
N VAL A 583 -12.49 -6.89 2.67
CA VAL A 583 -11.50 -7.63 1.90
C VAL A 583 -10.86 -6.75 0.83
N LEU A 584 -9.53 -6.82 0.74
CA LEU A 584 -8.75 -6.20 -0.32
C LEU A 584 -8.39 -7.26 -1.38
N VAL A 585 -8.82 -7.05 -2.62
CA VAL A 585 -8.57 -7.92 -3.76
C VAL A 585 -7.64 -7.22 -4.75
N ALA A 586 -6.49 -7.81 -5.07
CA ALA A 586 -5.55 -7.15 -5.98
C ALA A 586 -4.84 -8.13 -6.91
N GLY A 587 -4.51 -7.67 -8.10
CA GLY A 587 -3.78 -8.46 -9.09
C GLY A 587 -3.68 -7.78 -10.44
N ALA A 588 -2.71 -8.19 -11.27
CA ALA A 588 -2.53 -7.63 -12.61
C ALA A 588 -3.71 -7.96 -13.53
N THR A 589 -3.83 -7.26 -14.66
CA THR A 589 -4.85 -7.57 -15.68
C THR A 589 -4.73 -9.02 -16.15
N GLY A 590 -5.86 -9.74 -16.23
CA GLY A 590 -5.89 -11.17 -16.61
C GLY A 590 -5.43 -12.15 -15.53
N SER A 591 -5.15 -11.67 -14.31
CA SER A 591 -4.73 -12.53 -13.18
C SER A 591 -5.87 -13.35 -12.57
N GLY A 592 -7.12 -12.89 -12.71
CA GLY A 592 -8.31 -13.51 -12.10
C GLY A 592 -9.15 -12.58 -11.22
N LYS A 593 -8.71 -11.33 -10.98
CA LYS A 593 -9.39 -10.32 -10.16
C LYS A 593 -10.89 -10.16 -10.51
N SER A 594 -11.20 -9.81 -11.77
CA SER A 594 -12.58 -9.52 -12.18
C SER A 594 -13.48 -10.75 -12.11
N SER A 595 -12.96 -11.93 -12.50
CA SER A 595 -13.68 -13.20 -12.38
C SER A 595 -14.02 -13.53 -10.92
N CYS A 596 -13.10 -13.24 -9.98
CA CYS A 596 -13.37 -13.39 -8.55
C CYS A 596 -14.48 -12.45 -8.07
N ILE A 597 -14.47 -11.17 -8.47
CA ILE A 597 -15.54 -10.22 -8.11
C ILE A 597 -16.90 -10.71 -8.65
N ASN A 598 -16.94 -11.22 -9.87
CA ASN A 598 -18.16 -11.82 -10.43
C ASN A 598 -18.63 -13.05 -9.65
N CYS A 599 -17.70 -13.90 -9.20
CA CYS A 599 -18.04 -15.03 -8.33
C CYS A 599 -18.60 -14.57 -6.97
N LEU A 600 -18.05 -13.51 -6.38
CA LEU A 600 -18.56 -12.93 -5.13
C LEU A 600 -20.00 -12.42 -5.29
N ILE A 601 -20.26 -11.60 -6.31
CA ILE A 601 -21.59 -11.02 -6.56
C ILE A 601 -22.60 -12.13 -6.87
N THR A 602 -22.24 -13.06 -7.76
CA THR A 602 -23.11 -14.18 -8.14
C THR A 602 -23.41 -15.09 -6.95
N SER A 603 -22.43 -15.34 -6.07
CA SER A 603 -22.66 -16.09 -4.83
C SER A 603 -23.72 -15.43 -3.96
N VAL A 604 -23.68 -14.10 -3.81
CA VAL A 604 -24.67 -13.37 -3.01
C VAL A 604 -26.04 -13.40 -3.69
N MET A 605 -26.15 -13.16 -5.00
CA MET A 605 -27.45 -13.16 -5.69
C MET A 605 -28.18 -14.51 -5.63
N ILE A 606 -27.45 -15.62 -5.64
CA ILE A 606 -28.02 -16.97 -5.55
C ILE A 606 -28.52 -17.28 -4.13
N ARG A 607 -27.98 -16.62 -3.10
CA ARG A 607 -28.22 -16.98 -1.70
C ARG A 607 -28.98 -15.94 -0.88
N ALA A 608 -29.03 -14.69 -1.34
CA ALA A 608 -29.58 -13.58 -0.59
C ALA A 608 -30.68 -12.86 -1.38
N THR A 609 -31.77 -12.54 -0.69
CA THR A 609 -32.81 -11.67 -1.23
C THR A 609 -32.40 -10.18 -1.13
N PRO A 610 -33.07 -9.26 -1.85
CA PRO A 610 -32.85 -7.82 -1.70
C PRO A 610 -33.16 -7.27 -0.30
N GLU A 611 -33.88 -8.00 0.55
CA GLU A 611 -34.12 -7.64 1.96
C GLU A 611 -33.00 -8.13 2.88
N ASP A 612 -32.25 -9.15 2.48
CA ASP A 612 -31.09 -9.63 3.23
C ASP A 612 -29.83 -8.84 2.87
N VAL A 613 -29.60 -8.56 1.58
CA VAL A 613 -28.39 -7.87 1.10
C VAL A 613 -28.72 -6.82 0.06
N ARG A 614 -28.19 -5.62 0.27
CA ARG A 614 -28.20 -4.52 -0.69
C ARG A 614 -26.78 -4.17 -1.12
N MET A 615 -26.63 -3.71 -2.36
CA MET A 615 -25.34 -3.49 -3.00
C MET A 615 -25.13 -2.06 -3.49
N VAL A 616 -23.90 -1.59 -3.34
CA VAL A 616 -23.38 -0.39 -4.02
C VAL A 616 -22.21 -0.83 -4.88
N LEU A 617 -22.34 -0.70 -6.19
CA LEU A 617 -21.33 -1.10 -7.17
C LEU A 617 -20.66 0.12 -7.79
N VAL A 618 -19.33 0.16 -7.73
CA VAL A 618 -18.51 1.22 -8.31
C VAL A 618 -17.62 0.65 -9.41
N ASP A 619 -17.89 1.04 -10.65
CA ASP A 619 -17.14 0.65 -11.86
C ASP A 619 -16.79 1.89 -12.69
N PRO A 620 -15.65 2.54 -12.40
CA PRO A 620 -15.22 3.74 -13.11
C PRO A 620 -14.89 3.47 -14.59
N LYS A 621 -14.61 2.21 -14.97
CA LYS A 621 -14.20 1.83 -16.32
C LYS A 621 -15.36 1.31 -17.19
N ARG A 622 -16.51 0.95 -16.58
CA ARG A 622 -17.69 0.40 -17.25
C ARG A 622 -17.41 -0.89 -18.03
N VAL A 623 -16.56 -1.74 -17.47
CA VAL A 623 -16.14 -2.99 -18.14
C VAL A 623 -16.67 -4.21 -17.40
N GLU A 624 -16.58 -4.22 -16.08
CA GLU A 624 -16.69 -5.46 -15.31
C GLU A 624 -18.07 -5.62 -14.67
N LEU A 625 -18.64 -4.53 -14.12
CA LEU A 625 -19.86 -4.63 -13.31
C LEU A 625 -21.13 -4.27 -14.07
N THR A 626 -21.03 -3.77 -15.30
CA THR A 626 -22.18 -3.35 -16.12
C THR A 626 -23.18 -4.48 -16.40
N ALA A 627 -22.74 -5.74 -16.32
CA ALA A 627 -23.60 -6.91 -16.42
C ALA A 627 -24.70 -6.95 -15.33
N TYR A 628 -24.47 -6.33 -14.17
CA TYR A 628 -25.41 -6.33 -13.04
C TYR A 628 -26.39 -5.15 -13.07
N GLU A 629 -26.40 -4.34 -14.13
CA GLU A 629 -27.27 -3.17 -14.20
C GLU A 629 -28.75 -3.57 -14.11
N GLY A 630 -29.45 -2.95 -13.16
CA GLY A 630 -30.88 -3.13 -12.96
C GLY A 630 -31.29 -4.30 -12.06
N ILE A 631 -30.38 -4.98 -11.37
CA ILE A 631 -30.76 -5.99 -10.36
C ILE A 631 -31.43 -5.33 -9.14
N PRO A 632 -32.42 -5.99 -8.50
CA PRO A 632 -33.16 -5.41 -7.37
C PRO A 632 -32.31 -5.19 -6.11
N HIS A 633 -31.16 -5.85 -5.98
CA HIS A 633 -30.23 -5.66 -4.87
C HIS A 633 -29.53 -4.29 -4.89
N LEU A 634 -29.50 -3.57 -6.02
CA LEU A 634 -28.83 -2.28 -6.11
C LEU A 634 -29.59 -1.17 -5.36
N ILE A 635 -28.85 -0.38 -4.57
CA ILE A 635 -29.38 0.85 -3.93
C ILE A 635 -29.30 2.05 -4.88
N THR A 636 -28.31 2.06 -5.75
CA THR A 636 -28.04 3.12 -6.73
C THR A 636 -27.68 2.48 -8.07
N PRO A 637 -27.92 3.15 -9.21
CA PRO A 637 -27.29 2.77 -10.47
C PRO A 637 -25.78 2.63 -10.30
N ILE A 638 -25.15 1.80 -11.13
CA ILE A 638 -23.71 1.54 -11.05
C ILE A 638 -22.95 2.86 -11.17
N ILE A 639 -22.11 3.15 -10.17
CA ILE A 639 -21.43 4.43 -10.09
C ILE A 639 -20.19 4.38 -10.99
N THR A 640 -20.23 5.16 -12.07
CA THR A 640 -19.12 5.22 -13.04
C THR A 640 -18.24 6.46 -12.89
N ASN A 641 -18.66 7.44 -12.08
CA ASN A 641 -17.90 8.67 -11.86
C ASN A 641 -17.14 8.58 -10.51
N PRO A 642 -15.81 8.71 -10.49
CA PRO A 642 -15.02 8.64 -9.25
C PRO A 642 -15.44 9.64 -8.15
N LYS A 643 -15.87 10.85 -8.51
CA LYS A 643 -16.33 11.84 -7.52
C LYS A 643 -17.63 11.40 -6.85
N LYS A 644 -18.58 10.94 -7.65
CA LYS A 644 -19.85 10.36 -7.15
C LYS A 644 -19.60 9.11 -6.31
N ALA A 645 -18.55 8.34 -6.62
CA ALA A 645 -18.17 7.19 -5.81
C ALA A 645 -17.64 7.61 -4.44
N ALA A 646 -16.83 8.67 -4.36
CA ALA A 646 -16.41 9.24 -3.09
C ALA A 646 -17.61 9.74 -2.26
N GLU A 647 -18.56 10.45 -2.88
CA GLU A 647 -19.81 10.87 -2.23
C GLU A 647 -20.64 9.68 -1.72
N ALA A 648 -20.71 8.59 -2.50
CA ALA A 648 -21.40 7.38 -2.07
C ALA A 648 -20.72 6.68 -0.89
N LEU A 649 -19.38 6.67 -0.82
CA LEU A 649 -18.65 6.17 0.36
C LEU A 649 -18.93 7.03 1.59
N GLN A 650 -19.02 8.35 1.45
CA GLN A 650 -19.45 9.24 2.54
C GLN A 650 -20.91 9.00 2.94
N TRP A 651 -21.79 8.66 1.99
CA TRP A 651 -23.16 8.25 2.31
C TRP A 651 -23.17 6.94 3.10
N VAL A 652 -22.36 5.94 2.72
CA VAL A 652 -22.21 4.68 3.47
C VAL A 652 -21.77 4.94 4.91
N VAL A 653 -20.87 5.90 5.11
CA VAL A 653 -20.44 6.36 6.45
C VAL A 653 -21.61 6.94 7.24
N ARG A 654 -22.49 7.77 6.63
CA ARG A 654 -23.69 8.30 7.31
C ARG A 654 -24.70 7.21 7.63
N GLU A 655 -24.93 6.28 6.70
CA GLU A 655 -25.80 5.11 6.91
C GLU A 655 -25.27 4.24 8.06
N MET A 656 -23.95 4.08 8.18
CA MET A 656 -23.32 3.40 9.31
C MET A 656 -23.65 4.08 10.65
N ASP A 657 -23.49 5.39 10.73
CA ASP A 657 -23.78 6.16 11.95
C ASP A 657 -25.26 6.06 12.34
N LEU A 658 -26.16 6.22 11.38
CA LEU A 658 -27.61 6.07 11.60
C LEU A 658 -27.98 4.69 12.15
N ARG A 659 -27.37 3.62 11.61
CA ARG A 659 -27.57 2.26 12.13
C ARG A 659 -27.03 2.13 13.55
N TYR A 660 -25.89 2.73 13.85
CA TYR A 660 -25.33 2.71 15.21
C TYR A 660 -26.22 3.45 16.22
N ASP A 661 -26.76 4.60 15.84
CA ASP A 661 -27.68 5.37 16.67
C ASP A 661 -28.95 4.56 16.96
N ASP A 662 -29.53 3.92 15.94
CA ASP A 662 -30.69 3.03 16.12
C ASP A 662 -30.33 1.82 17.00
N LEU A 663 -29.21 1.15 16.74
CA LEU A 663 -28.75 0.00 17.55
C LEU A 663 -28.57 0.41 19.02
N ALA A 664 -27.97 1.57 19.29
CA ALA A 664 -27.78 2.09 20.63
C ALA A 664 -29.11 2.47 21.30
N ALA A 665 -30.02 3.12 20.56
CA ALA A 665 -31.35 3.51 21.06
C ALA A 665 -32.18 2.30 21.48
N PHE A 666 -32.06 1.19 20.76
CA PHE A 666 -32.78 -0.05 21.04
C PHE A 666 -32.00 -1.06 21.90
N GLY A 667 -30.76 -0.74 22.29
CA GLY A 667 -29.94 -1.56 23.20
C GLY A 667 -29.28 -2.79 22.56
N TYR A 668 -29.07 -2.79 21.25
CA TYR A 668 -28.39 -3.87 20.51
C TYR A 668 -26.96 -3.49 20.14
N ARG A 669 -26.07 -4.50 20.07
CA ARG A 669 -24.67 -4.30 19.66
C ARG A 669 -24.40 -4.67 18.21
N HIS A 670 -25.18 -5.59 17.65
CA HIS A 670 -25.01 -6.13 16.31
C HIS A 670 -26.32 -6.09 15.55
N ILE A 671 -26.22 -5.85 14.24
CA ILE A 671 -27.36 -5.85 13.32
C ILE A 671 -28.13 -7.18 13.31
N ASP A 672 -27.45 -8.31 13.50
CA ASP A 672 -28.06 -9.63 13.47
C ASP A 672 -29.09 -9.79 14.61
N ASP A 673 -28.69 -9.39 15.82
CA ASP A 673 -29.54 -9.44 17.02
C ASP A 673 -30.72 -8.47 16.89
N PHE A 674 -30.46 -7.27 16.34
CA PHE A 674 -31.48 -6.27 16.07
C PHE A 674 -32.50 -6.78 15.04
N ASN A 675 -32.04 -7.30 13.91
CA ASN A 675 -32.89 -7.84 12.85
C ASN A 675 -33.72 -9.03 13.35
N HIS A 676 -33.14 -9.91 14.15
CA HIS A 676 -33.87 -11.01 14.77
C HIS A 676 -34.96 -10.49 15.72
N ALA A 677 -34.68 -9.44 16.50
CA ALA A 677 -35.67 -8.81 17.38
C ALA A 677 -36.79 -8.09 16.61
N VAL A 678 -36.50 -7.47 15.46
CA VAL A 678 -37.51 -6.86 14.59
C VAL A 678 -38.39 -7.95 13.97
N ARG A 679 -37.79 -8.99 13.37
CA ARG A 679 -38.51 -10.12 12.75
C ARG A 679 -39.40 -10.87 13.75
N THR A 680 -38.97 -10.98 15.00
CA THR A 680 -39.75 -11.62 16.09
C THR A 680 -40.75 -10.68 16.76
N GLY A 681 -40.85 -9.40 16.35
CA GLY A 681 -41.76 -8.42 16.92
C GLY A 681 -41.47 -8.05 18.38
N LYS A 682 -40.25 -8.32 18.87
CA LYS A 682 -39.84 -7.98 20.24
C LYS A 682 -39.59 -6.48 20.42
N LEU A 683 -39.21 -5.81 19.33
CA LEU A 683 -38.98 -4.37 19.29
C LEU A 683 -40.30 -3.63 19.10
N LYS A 684 -40.61 -2.70 20.02
CA LYS A 684 -41.70 -1.75 19.89
C LYS A 684 -41.13 -0.37 19.66
N THR A 685 -41.75 0.39 18.77
CA THR A 685 -41.38 1.79 18.58
C THR A 685 -41.72 2.63 19.81
N PRO A 686 -40.96 3.70 20.08
CA PRO A 686 -41.31 4.66 21.12
C PRO A 686 -42.73 5.20 20.93
N GLU A 687 -43.46 5.40 22.03
CA GLU A 687 -44.84 5.92 22.01
C GLU A 687 -44.89 7.28 21.28
N GLY A 688 -45.69 7.36 20.21
CA GLY A 688 -45.82 8.55 19.35
C GLY A 688 -44.99 8.54 18.06
N SER A 689 -44.18 7.51 17.81
CA SER A 689 -43.46 7.34 16.54
C SER A 689 -44.33 6.64 15.49
N GLU A 690 -44.57 7.30 14.35
CA GLU A 690 -45.20 6.70 13.15
C GLU A 690 -44.24 5.81 12.34
N ARG A 691 -42.98 5.67 12.78
CA ARG A 691 -41.95 4.89 12.06
C ARG A 691 -42.26 3.40 12.15
N GLU A 692 -42.32 2.71 11.02
CA GLU A 692 -42.33 1.24 11.00
C GLU A 692 -40.89 0.70 11.09
N LEU A 693 -40.66 -0.26 11.99
CA LEU A 693 -39.36 -0.91 12.12
C LEU A 693 -39.26 -2.06 11.11
N SER A 694 -38.34 -1.92 10.15
CA SER A 694 -37.95 -2.99 9.24
C SER A 694 -36.54 -3.50 9.58
N PRO A 695 -36.24 -4.78 9.35
CA PRO A 695 -34.87 -5.28 9.44
C PRO A 695 -33.94 -4.52 8.49
N TYR A 696 -32.69 -4.31 8.91
CA TYR A 696 -31.68 -3.70 8.08
C TYR A 696 -31.01 -4.75 7.19
N PRO A 697 -31.00 -4.59 5.85
CA PRO A 697 -30.20 -5.44 4.98
C PRO A 697 -28.71 -5.23 5.23
N TYR A 698 -27.89 -6.27 5.05
CA TYR A 698 -26.45 -6.09 4.93
C TYR A 698 -26.14 -5.21 3.72
N LEU A 699 -25.17 -4.32 3.86
CA LEU A 699 -24.75 -3.42 2.80
C LEU A 699 -23.39 -3.86 2.26
N LEU A 700 -23.37 -4.38 1.04
CA LEU A 700 -22.16 -4.80 0.35
C LEU A 700 -21.69 -3.73 -0.64
N VAL A 701 -20.58 -3.08 -0.34
CA VAL A 701 -19.98 -2.05 -1.19
C VAL A 701 -18.82 -2.66 -1.95
N ILE A 702 -18.89 -2.66 -3.29
CA ILE A 702 -17.86 -3.24 -4.16
C ILE A 702 -17.27 -2.13 -5.02
N VAL A 703 -15.95 -1.96 -4.91
CA VAL A 703 -15.17 -1.03 -5.72
C VAL A 703 -14.24 -1.85 -6.62
N ASP A 704 -14.49 -1.90 -7.92
CA ASP A 704 -13.66 -2.71 -8.83
C ASP A 704 -12.23 -2.17 -8.98
N GLU A 705 -12.07 -0.85 -9.04
CA GLU A 705 -10.78 -0.19 -9.20
C GLU A 705 -10.63 0.99 -8.24
N LEU A 706 -10.12 0.71 -7.05
CA LEU A 706 -9.82 1.71 -6.03
C LEU A 706 -8.84 2.78 -6.52
N ALA A 707 -7.91 2.41 -7.41
CA ALA A 707 -6.90 3.33 -7.92
C ALA A 707 -7.53 4.54 -8.63
N ASP A 708 -8.63 4.35 -9.35
CA ASP A 708 -9.28 5.43 -10.10
C ASP A 708 -9.98 6.43 -9.14
N LEU A 709 -10.41 5.98 -7.96
CA LEU A 709 -10.97 6.82 -6.91
C LEU A 709 -9.86 7.61 -6.19
N MET A 710 -8.77 6.92 -5.83
CA MET A 710 -7.61 7.54 -5.16
C MET A 710 -6.91 8.58 -6.03
N MET A 711 -6.99 8.47 -7.37
CA MET A 711 -6.44 9.47 -8.28
C MET A 711 -7.25 10.77 -8.34
N VAL A 712 -8.53 10.74 -7.95
CA VAL A 712 -9.44 11.90 -8.06
C VAL A 712 -9.66 12.58 -6.72
N ALA A 713 -9.89 11.80 -5.66
CA ALA A 713 -10.19 12.31 -4.31
C ALA A 713 -9.55 11.40 -3.24
N PRO A 714 -8.21 11.37 -3.11
CA PRO A 714 -7.51 10.43 -2.23
C PRO A 714 -7.92 10.59 -0.76
N ARG A 715 -8.00 11.83 -0.27
CA ARG A 715 -8.33 12.12 1.13
C ARG A 715 -9.73 11.65 1.49
N ASP A 716 -10.75 12.11 0.76
CA ASP A 716 -12.15 11.78 1.06
C ASP A 716 -12.43 10.28 0.97
N VAL A 717 -11.81 9.59 0.02
CA VAL A 717 -11.95 8.15 -0.19
C VAL A 717 -11.24 7.37 0.92
N GLU A 718 -10.00 7.74 1.26
CA GLU A 718 -9.24 7.10 2.34
C GLU A 718 -9.91 7.30 3.69
N ASP A 719 -10.33 8.52 4.03
CA ASP A 719 -11.02 8.84 5.28
C ASP A 719 -12.32 8.04 5.41
N SER A 720 -13.10 7.94 4.34
CA SER A 720 -14.32 7.13 4.31
C SER A 720 -14.01 5.64 4.50
N ILE A 721 -13.02 5.10 3.77
CA ILE A 721 -12.63 3.69 3.89
C ILE A 721 -12.17 3.38 5.32
N VAL A 722 -11.31 4.22 5.92
CA VAL A 722 -10.82 4.04 7.28
C VAL A 722 -11.98 4.06 8.27
N ARG A 723 -12.89 5.04 8.18
CA ARG A 723 -14.03 5.15 9.08
C ARG A 723 -14.98 3.94 8.98
N ILE A 724 -15.29 3.50 7.76
CA ILE A 724 -16.12 2.30 7.55
C ILE A 724 -15.41 1.07 8.10
N THR A 725 -14.15 0.87 7.77
CA THR A 725 -13.42 -0.36 8.15
C THR A 725 -13.21 -0.52 9.65
N GLN A 726 -13.18 0.58 10.40
CA GLN A 726 -13.06 0.57 11.86
C GLN A 726 -14.35 0.19 12.58
N LEU A 727 -15.51 0.63 12.07
CA LEU A 727 -16.77 0.57 12.82
C LEU A 727 -17.84 -0.30 12.14
N ALA A 728 -17.83 -0.50 10.83
CA ALA A 728 -19.05 -0.90 10.14
C ALA A 728 -19.42 -2.39 10.24
N ARG A 729 -18.51 -3.24 10.78
CA ARG A 729 -18.75 -4.68 10.99
C ARG A 729 -20.07 -4.95 11.74
N ALA A 730 -20.32 -4.23 12.83
CA ALA A 730 -21.51 -4.47 13.65
C ALA A 730 -22.79 -3.87 13.04
N ALA A 731 -22.65 -2.84 12.21
CA ALA A 731 -23.72 -2.22 11.43
C ALA A 731 -24.09 -3.02 10.16
N GLY A 732 -23.41 -4.13 9.90
CA GLY A 732 -23.66 -5.00 8.74
C GLY A 732 -23.24 -4.41 7.41
N ILE A 733 -22.20 -3.57 7.40
CA ILE A 733 -21.67 -2.95 6.18
C ILE A 733 -20.31 -3.56 5.87
N HIS A 734 -20.13 -4.01 4.63
CA HIS A 734 -18.99 -4.78 4.18
C HIS A 734 -18.37 -4.18 2.92
N LEU A 735 -17.04 -4.10 2.87
CA LEU A 735 -16.31 -3.52 1.73
C LEU A 735 -15.49 -4.59 1.00
N VAL A 736 -15.67 -4.65 -0.31
CA VAL A 736 -14.78 -5.36 -1.23
C VAL A 736 -14.05 -4.30 -2.04
N LEU A 737 -12.80 -4.07 -1.69
CA LEU A 737 -11.94 -3.11 -2.38
C LEU A 737 -11.07 -3.87 -3.36
N ALA A 738 -11.18 -3.56 -4.65
CA ALA A 738 -10.36 -4.18 -5.67
C ALA A 738 -9.45 -3.18 -6.39
N THR A 739 -8.26 -3.62 -6.81
CA THR A 739 -7.33 -2.79 -7.58
C THR A 739 -6.47 -3.61 -8.52
N GLN A 740 -6.21 -3.09 -9.72
CA GLN A 740 -5.20 -3.64 -10.63
C GLN A 740 -3.84 -2.96 -10.47
N ARG A 741 -3.78 -1.88 -9.70
CA ARG A 741 -2.57 -1.08 -9.42
C ARG A 741 -2.21 -1.20 -7.93
N PRO A 742 -1.53 -2.28 -7.53
CA PRO A 742 -1.08 -2.47 -6.15
C PRO A 742 0.17 -1.60 -5.86
N SER A 743 0.02 -0.28 -5.88
CA SER A 743 1.04 0.68 -5.45
C SER A 743 0.75 1.21 -4.05
N VAL A 744 1.79 1.72 -3.37
CA VAL A 744 1.68 2.30 -2.02
C VAL A 744 0.74 3.50 -1.98
N ASP A 745 0.66 4.25 -3.09
CA ASP A 745 -0.22 5.42 -3.21
C ASP A 745 -1.71 5.05 -3.34
N VAL A 746 -2.01 3.81 -3.73
CA VAL A 746 -3.39 3.31 -3.87
C VAL A 746 -3.79 2.47 -2.65
N VAL A 747 -2.89 1.59 -2.21
CA VAL A 747 -3.07 0.75 -1.03
C VAL A 747 -2.16 1.28 0.06
N THR A 748 -2.63 2.35 0.69
CA THR A 748 -1.89 3.09 1.73
C THR A 748 -1.73 2.26 3.01
N GLY A 749 -0.84 2.71 3.90
CA GLY A 749 -0.67 2.08 5.22
C GLY A 749 -1.96 2.02 6.04
N LEU A 750 -2.79 3.08 5.97
CA LEU A 750 -4.07 3.16 6.68
C LEU A 750 -5.09 2.15 6.16
N ILE A 751 -5.20 2.00 4.84
CA ILE A 751 -6.10 0.99 4.24
C ILE A 751 -5.65 -0.41 4.66
N LYS A 752 -4.35 -0.71 4.61
CA LYS A 752 -3.83 -2.02 5.01
C LYS A 752 -4.05 -2.32 6.50
N ALA A 753 -3.92 -1.31 7.35
CA ALA A 753 -4.10 -1.47 8.79
C ALA A 753 -5.54 -1.86 9.16
N ASN A 754 -6.54 -1.37 8.41
CA ASN A 754 -7.95 -1.61 8.72
C ASN A 754 -8.61 -2.70 7.87
N VAL A 755 -7.98 -3.15 6.77
CA VAL A 755 -8.47 -4.26 5.93
C VAL A 755 -7.56 -5.49 6.09
N PRO A 756 -7.82 -6.36 7.09
CA PRO A 756 -6.94 -7.48 7.42
C PRO A 756 -7.08 -8.67 6.46
N SER A 757 -8.25 -8.85 5.82
CA SER A 757 -8.46 -9.95 4.88
C SER A 757 -8.01 -9.54 3.48
N ARG A 758 -7.15 -10.36 2.87
CA ARG A 758 -6.49 -10.00 1.60
C ARG A 758 -6.51 -11.15 0.63
N LEU A 759 -6.80 -10.86 -0.63
CA LEU A 759 -6.77 -11.82 -1.72
C LEU A 759 -5.88 -11.25 -2.83
N ALA A 760 -4.68 -11.82 -2.97
CA ALA A 760 -3.73 -11.41 -4.00
C ALA A 760 -3.71 -12.43 -5.13
N PHE A 761 -4.10 -12.01 -6.33
CA PHE A 761 -3.84 -12.74 -7.56
C PHE A 761 -2.45 -12.41 -8.10
N ALA A 762 -2.06 -13.04 -9.20
CA ALA A 762 -0.75 -12.83 -9.83
C ALA A 762 -0.40 -11.34 -10.02
N THR A 763 0.75 -10.94 -9.50
CA THR A 763 1.30 -9.57 -9.61
C THR A 763 2.53 -9.52 -10.51
N SER A 764 2.84 -8.34 -11.04
CA SER A 764 3.97 -8.14 -11.95
C SER A 764 5.31 -8.11 -11.23
N SER A 765 5.31 -7.72 -9.95
CA SER A 765 6.54 -7.53 -9.18
C SER A 765 6.41 -8.02 -7.74
N LEU A 766 7.57 -8.24 -7.11
CA LEU A 766 7.67 -8.56 -5.68
C LEU A 766 7.27 -7.35 -4.81
N ALA A 767 7.50 -6.12 -5.29
CA ALA A 767 7.06 -4.91 -4.59
C ALA A 767 5.53 -4.89 -4.50
N ASP A 768 4.85 -5.18 -5.61
CA ASP A 768 3.39 -5.28 -5.71
C ASP A 768 2.84 -6.34 -4.73
N SER A 769 3.50 -7.51 -4.65
CA SER A 769 3.11 -8.57 -3.70
C SER A 769 3.20 -8.07 -2.25
N ARG A 770 4.24 -7.31 -1.90
CA ARG A 770 4.39 -6.73 -0.55
C ARG A 770 3.41 -5.61 -0.27
N VAL A 771 3.01 -4.84 -1.27
CA VAL A 771 1.97 -3.83 -1.09
C VAL A 771 0.66 -4.49 -0.68
N ILE A 772 0.32 -5.66 -1.22
CA ILE A 772 -0.94 -6.35 -0.91
C ILE A 772 -0.81 -7.22 0.35
N LEU A 773 0.15 -8.15 0.39
CA LEU A 773 0.22 -9.19 1.42
C LEU A 773 1.18 -8.87 2.57
N ASP A 774 1.94 -7.77 2.49
CA ASP A 774 3.11 -7.50 3.34
C ASP A 774 4.25 -8.54 3.22
N GLN A 775 4.12 -9.49 2.30
CA GLN A 775 5.09 -10.56 2.04
C GLN A 775 5.22 -10.89 0.55
N PRO A 776 6.36 -11.47 0.12
CA PRO A 776 6.49 -11.99 -1.25
C PRO A 776 5.63 -13.24 -1.45
N GLY A 777 5.28 -13.53 -2.71
CA GLY A 777 4.59 -14.74 -3.11
C GLY A 777 3.66 -14.56 -4.30
N ALA A 778 2.97 -13.41 -4.39
CA ALA A 778 1.98 -13.16 -5.44
C ALA A 778 2.63 -13.01 -6.83
N GLU A 779 3.91 -12.62 -6.89
CA GLU A 779 4.68 -12.51 -8.13
C GLU A 779 5.05 -13.86 -8.76
N LYS A 780 4.86 -14.95 -8.01
CA LYS A 780 5.12 -16.33 -8.45
C LYS A 780 3.84 -17.10 -8.79
N LEU A 781 2.70 -16.44 -8.70
CA LEU A 781 1.43 -17.01 -9.10
C LEU A 781 1.35 -17.01 -10.62
N ILE A 782 0.60 -17.98 -11.13
CA ILE A 782 0.62 -18.29 -12.57
C ILE A 782 -0.48 -17.52 -13.32
N GLY A 783 -1.37 -16.86 -12.59
CA GLY A 783 -2.54 -16.14 -13.11
C GLY A 783 -3.74 -17.06 -13.40
N LYS A 784 -4.74 -16.53 -14.13
CA LYS A 784 -6.00 -17.24 -14.43
C LYS A 784 -6.72 -17.79 -13.19
N GLY A 785 -6.81 -16.99 -12.13
CA GLY A 785 -7.49 -17.35 -10.88
C GLY A 785 -6.58 -17.94 -9.81
N ASP A 786 -5.30 -18.22 -10.10
CA ASP A 786 -4.33 -18.61 -9.06
C ASP A 786 -4.06 -17.43 -8.12
N GLY A 787 -4.33 -17.63 -6.83
CA GLY A 787 -4.36 -16.60 -5.81
C GLY A 787 -3.79 -17.03 -4.46
N LEU A 788 -3.43 -16.05 -3.66
CA LEU A 788 -3.05 -16.17 -2.25
C LEU A 788 -4.11 -15.48 -1.41
N PHE A 789 -4.80 -16.26 -0.58
CA PHE A 789 -5.80 -15.77 0.35
C PHE A 789 -5.22 -15.71 1.78
N LEU A 790 -5.29 -14.52 2.37
CA LEU A 790 -4.90 -14.24 3.74
C LEU A 790 -6.18 -13.85 4.52
N PRO A 791 -6.82 -14.79 5.22
CA PRO A 791 -7.97 -14.46 6.05
C PRO A 791 -7.54 -13.65 7.30
N MET A 792 -8.48 -12.90 7.87
CA MET A 792 -8.28 -12.19 9.13
C MET A 792 -7.76 -13.14 10.23
N GLY A 793 -6.67 -12.74 10.90
CA GLY A 793 -6.07 -13.52 12.00
C GLY A 793 -5.08 -14.61 11.58
N ALA A 794 -4.95 -14.89 10.28
CA ALA A 794 -3.91 -15.80 9.79
C ALA A 794 -2.59 -15.06 9.55
N ASN A 795 -1.47 -15.73 9.86
CA ASN A 795 -0.12 -15.18 9.64
C ASN A 795 0.50 -15.62 8.31
N LYS A 796 -0.11 -16.59 7.62
CA LYS A 796 0.40 -17.13 6.35
C LYS A 796 -0.74 -17.23 5.36
N PRO A 797 -0.57 -16.74 4.12
CA PRO A 797 -1.58 -16.89 3.10
C PRO A 797 -1.65 -18.34 2.63
N THR A 798 -2.88 -18.80 2.39
CA THR A 798 -3.18 -20.07 1.77
C THR A 798 -3.27 -19.87 0.26
N ARG A 799 -2.60 -20.72 -0.51
CA ARG A 799 -2.72 -20.70 -1.98
C ARG A 799 -4.02 -21.40 -2.39
N MET A 800 -4.74 -20.77 -3.30
CA MET A 800 -6.00 -21.27 -3.81
C MET A 800 -6.16 -20.92 -5.29
N GLN A 801 -6.95 -21.73 -5.98
CA GLN A 801 -7.48 -21.44 -7.30
C GLN A 801 -8.88 -20.85 -7.12
N GLY A 802 -9.04 -19.60 -7.57
CA GLY A 802 -10.31 -18.90 -7.58
C GLY A 802 -11.37 -19.64 -8.38
N ALA A 803 -12.61 -19.57 -7.90
CA ALA A 803 -13.77 -20.00 -8.65
C ALA A 803 -13.90 -19.17 -9.94
N PHE A 804 -14.56 -19.77 -10.93
CA PHE A 804 -14.81 -19.20 -12.22
C PHE A 804 -16.30 -19.30 -12.54
N VAL A 805 -16.82 -18.23 -13.11
CA VAL A 805 -18.18 -18.11 -13.64
C VAL A 805 -18.08 -17.46 -15.02
N THR A 806 -18.84 -17.99 -15.97
CA THR A 806 -18.92 -17.45 -17.34
C THR A 806 -19.87 -16.25 -17.40
N GLU A 807 -19.70 -15.42 -18.43
CA GLU A 807 -20.60 -14.28 -18.68
C GLU A 807 -22.05 -14.73 -18.92
N ASP A 808 -22.24 -15.87 -19.60
CA ASP A 808 -23.56 -16.45 -19.86
C ASP A 808 -24.28 -16.89 -18.57
N GLU A 809 -23.55 -17.52 -17.64
CA GLU A 809 -24.06 -17.86 -16.31
C GLU A 809 -24.45 -16.61 -15.51
N VAL A 810 -23.60 -15.58 -15.51
CA VAL A 810 -23.89 -14.30 -14.84
C VAL A 810 -25.16 -13.68 -15.43
N ALA A 811 -25.26 -13.62 -16.76
CA ALA A 811 -26.43 -13.06 -17.45
C ALA A 811 -27.71 -13.82 -17.12
N ALA A 812 -27.66 -15.16 -17.06
CA ALA A 812 -28.81 -15.99 -16.68
C ALA A 812 -29.30 -15.70 -15.25
N VAL A 813 -28.37 -15.59 -14.28
CA VAL A 813 -28.72 -15.26 -12.90
C VAL A 813 -29.25 -13.83 -12.78
N VAL A 814 -28.62 -12.87 -13.45
CA VAL A 814 -29.08 -11.47 -13.46
C VAL A 814 -30.47 -11.36 -14.06
N GLN A 815 -30.75 -12.05 -15.17
CA GLN A 815 -32.06 -12.03 -15.82
C GLN A 815 -33.14 -12.60 -14.89
N HIS A 816 -32.88 -13.73 -14.23
CA HIS A 816 -33.79 -14.31 -13.23
C HIS A 816 -34.12 -13.34 -12.10
N CYS A 817 -33.15 -12.55 -11.63
CA CYS A 817 -33.39 -11.53 -10.61
C CYS A 817 -34.22 -10.34 -11.14
N LYS A 818 -33.97 -9.90 -12.37
CA LYS A 818 -34.63 -8.75 -13.00
C LYS A 818 -36.07 -9.02 -13.40
N ASP A 819 -36.37 -10.25 -13.82
CA ASP A 819 -37.74 -10.66 -14.20
C ASP A 819 -38.71 -10.64 -13.02
N GLN A 820 -38.20 -10.72 -11.79
CA GLN A 820 -39.01 -10.75 -10.57
C GLN A 820 -39.30 -9.36 -9.99
N MET A 821 -38.33 -8.45 -10.03
CA MET A 821 -38.46 -7.15 -9.38
C MET A 821 -37.57 -6.08 -10.02
N ALA A 822 -38.12 -4.88 -10.19
CA ALA A 822 -37.36 -3.71 -10.59
C ALA A 822 -36.59 -3.11 -9.40
N PRO A 823 -35.40 -2.52 -9.62
CA PRO A 823 -34.64 -1.89 -8.55
C PRO A 823 -35.32 -0.64 -8.02
N VAL A 824 -35.28 -0.49 -6.69
CA VAL A 824 -35.72 0.74 -6.01
C VAL A 824 -34.47 1.52 -5.65
N PHE A 825 -34.19 2.56 -6.42
CA PHE A 825 -33.03 3.42 -6.18
C PHE A 825 -33.32 4.49 -5.13
N ARG A 826 -32.28 4.81 -4.37
CA ARG A 826 -32.28 5.89 -3.39
C ARG A 826 -31.56 7.11 -3.96
N ASP A 827 -32.27 8.22 -4.07
CA ASP A 827 -31.73 9.46 -4.65
C ASP A 827 -30.69 10.12 -3.72
N ASP A 828 -30.74 9.87 -2.41
CA ASP A 828 -29.85 10.49 -1.41
C ASP A 828 -28.42 9.94 -1.40
N VAL A 829 -28.15 8.86 -2.14
CA VAL A 829 -26.82 8.20 -2.16
C VAL A 829 -25.80 9.00 -2.97
N VAL A 830 -26.24 9.59 -4.08
CA VAL A 830 -25.36 10.25 -5.08
C VAL A 830 -25.68 11.72 -5.25
N VAL A 831 -26.74 12.21 -4.60
CA VAL A 831 -26.93 13.64 -4.42
C VAL A 831 -25.95 14.05 -3.32
N GLY A 832 -24.70 14.33 -3.73
CA GLY A 832 -23.79 15.14 -2.93
C GLY A 832 -24.60 16.29 -2.36
N THR A 833 -24.46 16.51 -1.05
CA THR A 833 -25.04 17.64 -0.33
C THR A 833 -25.14 18.80 -1.31
N LYS A 834 -26.37 19.17 -1.75
CA LYS A 834 -26.59 20.49 -2.37
C LYS A 834 -25.79 21.39 -1.48
N GLN A 835 -24.69 21.95 -2.00
CA GLN A 835 -23.71 22.64 -1.18
C GLN A 835 -24.49 23.45 -0.16
N LYS A 836 -24.51 23.01 1.11
CA LYS A 836 -24.56 24.00 2.17
C LYS A 836 -23.33 24.78 1.81
N LYS A 837 -23.53 25.95 1.20
CA LYS A 837 -22.46 26.93 1.03
C LYS A 837 -21.95 27.09 2.44
N GLU A 838 -20.92 26.33 2.77
CA GLU A 838 -20.06 26.64 3.89
C GLU A 838 -19.71 28.10 3.64
N ILE A 839 -20.13 28.91 4.61
CA ILE A 839 -19.79 30.31 4.70
C ILE A 839 -18.28 30.36 4.43
N ASP A 840 -17.87 31.06 3.36
CA ASP A 840 -16.46 31.23 2.97
C ASP A 840 -15.59 31.33 4.24
N GLU A 841 -14.52 30.51 4.36
CA GLU A 841 -13.58 30.60 5.49
C GLU A 841 -13.04 32.04 5.66
N ASP A 842 -13.06 32.85 4.59
CA ASP A 842 -12.72 34.28 4.57
C ASP A 842 -13.70 35.19 5.36
N ILE A 843 -14.89 34.72 5.74
CA ILE A 843 -15.87 35.49 6.54
C ILE A 843 -15.59 35.38 8.04
N GLY A 844 -15.16 34.20 8.54
CA GLY A 844 -14.81 33.95 9.94
C GLY A 844 -15.67 34.69 10.99
N ASP A 845 -14.99 35.35 11.94
CA ASP A 845 -15.58 36.17 13.02
C ASP A 845 -16.22 37.50 12.57
N ASP A 846 -16.09 37.87 11.29
CA ASP A 846 -16.51 39.17 10.77
C ASP A 846 -17.90 39.17 10.11
N LEU A 847 -18.64 38.06 10.19
CA LEU A 847 -19.99 37.92 9.61
C LEU A 847 -20.96 39.02 10.08
N ASP A 848 -21.00 39.28 11.38
CA ASP A 848 -21.89 40.31 11.96
C ASP A 848 -21.48 41.72 11.53
N LEU A 849 -20.17 41.95 11.42
CA LEU A 849 -19.61 43.22 11.00
C LEU A 849 -19.84 43.48 9.50
N LEU A 850 -19.80 42.43 8.68
CA LEU A 850 -20.15 42.46 7.26
C LEU A 850 -21.64 42.72 7.06
N CYS A 851 -22.53 42.10 7.85
CA CYS A 851 -23.96 42.39 7.83
C CYS A 851 -24.23 43.87 8.17
N GLN A 852 -23.61 44.40 9.22
CA GLN A 852 -23.73 45.81 9.61
C GLN A 852 -23.17 46.77 8.55
N ALA A 853 -22.05 46.40 7.91
CA ALA A 853 -21.48 47.18 6.82
C ALA A 853 -22.38 47.19 5.59
N ALA A 854 -22.94 46.05 5.20
CA ALA A 854 -23.88 45.92 4.09
C ALA A 854 -25.17 46.72 4.35
N GLU A 855 -25.74 46.60 5.55
CA GLU A 855 -26.91 47.40 5.96
C GLU A 855 -26.62 48.90 5.87
N LEU A 856 -25.46 49.34 6.35
CA LEU A 856 -25.09 50.76 6.34
C LEU A 856 -24.85 51.27 4.91
N VAL A 857 -24.16 50.51 4.05
CA VAL A 857 -23.86 50.91 2.67
C VAL A 857 -25.11 50.92 1.81
N VAL A 858 -25.97 49.91 1.94
CA VAL A 858 -27.22 49.80 1.17
C VAL A 858 -28.26 50.82 1.65
N SER A 859 -28.40 51.06 2.96
CA SER A 859 -29.34 52.07 3.46
C SER A 859 -28.92 53.50 3.13
N THR A 860 -27.61 53.80 3.15
CA THR A 860 -27.09 55.14 2.83
C THR A 860 -26.81 55.34 1.34
N GLN A 861 -26.86 54.26 0.55
CA GLN A 861 -26.49 54.23 -0.87
C GLN A 861 -25.10 54.86 -1.14
N PHE A 862 -24.17 54.69 -0.20
CA PHE A 862 -22.86 55.33 -0.23
C PHE A 862 -21.75 54.40 0.26
N GLY A 863 -21.01 53.78 -0.68
CA GLY A 863 -19.96 52.81 -0.40
C GLY A 863 -18.56 53.41 -0.20
N SER A 864 -18.27 53.99 0.96
CA SER A 864 -16.93 54.55 1.26
C SER A 864 -16.24 53.85 2.44
N THR A 865 -14.97 53.48 2.26
CA THR A 865 -14.11 52.90 3.30
C THR A 865 -13.99 53.80 4.53
N SER A 866 -13.80 55.11 4.33
CA SER A 866 -13.74 56.10 5.42
C SER A 866 -15.05 56.24 6.19
N MET A 867 -16.19 56.03 5.51
CA MET A 867 -17.51 56.06 6.13
C MET A 867 -17.69 54.86 7.07
N LEU A 868 -17.35 53.66 6.60
CA LEU A 868 -17.34 52.44 7.41
C LEU A 868 -16.40 52.55 8.61
N GLN A 869 -15.20 53.09 8.41
CA GLN A 869 -14.22 53.31 9.48
C GLN A 869 -14.80 54.13 10.65
N ARG A 870 -15.49 55.23 10.33
CA ARG A 870 -16.05 56.14 11.33
C ARG A 870 -17.31 55.59 11.99
N LYS A 871 -18.18 54.91 11.23
CA LYS A 871 -19.48 54.44 11.70
C LYS A 871 -19.41 53.11 12.46
N LEU A 872 -18.59 52.17 11.98
CA LEU A 872 -18.39 50.86 12.61
C LEU A 872 -17.21 50.84 13.60
N ARG A 873 -16.45 51.94 13.72
CA ARG A 873 -15.25 52.06 14.58
C ARG A 873 -14.19 50.99 14.31
N VAL A 874 -14.03 50.63 13.03
CA VAL A 874 -13.07 49.62 12.56
C VAL A 874 -11.83 50.28 11.97
N GLY A 875 -10.69 49.59 11.95
CA GLY A 875 -9.46 50.09 11.31
C GLY A 875 -9.58 50.21 9.78
N PHE A 876 -8.72 51.00 9.15
CA PHE A 876 -8.74 51.24 7.70
C PHE A 876 -8.60 49.94 6.87
N ALA A 877 -7.70 49.03 7.29
CA ALA A 877 -7.52 47.73 6.64
C ALA A 877 -8.79 46.86 6.70
N LYS A 878 -9.46 46.86 7.86
CA LYS A 878 -10.70 46.11 8.08
C LYS A 878 -11.87 46.70 7.29
N ALA A 879 -12.00 48.02 7.25
CA ALA A 879 -12.98 48.71 6.39
C ALA A 879 -12.75 48.46 4.89
N GLY A 880 -11.48 48.39 4.46
CA GLY A 880 -11.11 48.02 3.10
C GLY A 880 -11.55 46.60 2.75
N ARG A 881 -11.22 45.63 3.61
CA ARG A 881 -11.65 44.23 3.46
C ARG A 881 -13.17 44.09 3.38
N LEU A 882 -13.92 44.78 4.24
CA LEU A 882 -15.38 44.76 4.20
C LEU A 882 -15.93 45.28 2.86
N MET A 883 -15.31 46.32 2.27
CA MET A 883 -15.68 46.80 0.94
C MET A 883 -15.37 45.78 -0.16
N ASP A 884 -14.25 45.07 -0.07
CA ASP A 884 -13.87 44.04 -1.04
C ASP A 884 -14.76 42.79 -0.92
N LEU A 885 -15.15 42.41 0.31
CA LEU A 885 -16.13 41.33 0.57
C LEU A 885 -17.53 41.68 0.07
N MET A 886 -17.91 42.96 0.11
CA MET A 886 -19.16 43.45 -0.49
C MET A 886 -19.08 43.52 -2.02
N GLU A 887 -17.90 43.78 -2.59
CA GLU A 887 -17.68 43.77 -4.04
C GLU A 887 -17.81 42.35 -4.61
N SER A 888 -17.17 41.36 -3.98
CA SER A 888 -17.26 39.95 -4.42
C SER A 888 -18.68 39.37 -4.37
N ARG A 889 -19.57 40.00 -3.60
CA ARG A 889 -20.98 39.64 -3.43
C ARG A 889 -21.94 40.50 -4.25
N ASN A 890 -21.41 41.34 -5.15
CA ASN A 890 -22.16 42.28 -5.99
C ASN A 890 -23.04 43.27 -5.19
N ILE A 891 -22.64 43.62 -3.96
CA ILE A 891 -23.32 44.63 -3.14
C ILE A 891 -22.82 46.03 -3.51
N VAL A 892 -21.51 46.14 -3.77
CA VAL A 892 -20.86 47.36 -4.28
C VAL A 892 -20.11 47.05 -5.58
N GLY A 893 -19.93 48.06 -6.43
CA GLY A 893 -19.16 47.98 -7.65
C GLY A 893 -17.64 47.98 -7.42
N PRO A 894 -16.85 47.86 -8.50
CA PRO A 894 -15.40 47.81 -8.44
C PRO A 894 -14.77 49.09 -7.90
N SER A 895 -13.55 48.98 -7.37
CA SER A 895 -12.81 50.12 -6.80
C SER A 895 -12.44 51.19 -7.85
N GLU A 896 -13.04 52.39 -7.74
CA GLU A 896 -12.72 53.56 -8.56
C GLU A 896 -11.69 54.50 -7.87
N GLY A 897 -10.61 53.94 -7.35
CA GLY A 897 -9.54 54.71 -6.70
C GLY A 897 -9.97 55.36 -5.38
N SER A 898 -9.94 56.70 -5.30
CA SER A 898 -10.27 57.45 -4.06
C SER A 898 -11.74 57.86 -3.94
N LYS A 899 -12.58 57.54 -4.93
CA LYS A 899 -14.02 57.83 -4.90
C LYS A 899 -14.79 56.72 -4.17
N ALA A 900 -15.99 57.06 -3.70
CA ALA A 900 -16.90 56.06 -3.15
C ALA A 900 -17.30 55.06 -4.24
N ARG A 901 -17.45 53.78 -3.87
CA ARG A 901 -17.90 52.72 -4.78
C ARG A 901 -19.42 52.82 -4.97
N ASP A 902 -19.86 52.55 -6.20
CA ASP A 902 -21.28 52.50 -6.53
C ASP A 902 -21.96 51.35 -5.78
N VAL A 903 -23.15 51.60 -5.25
CA VAL A 903 -23.94 50.59 -4.55
C VAL A 903 -24.87 49.93 -5.55
N MET A 904 -24.76 48.61 -5.70
CA MET A 904 -25.45 47.83 -6.73
C MET A 904 -26.82 47.31 -6.27
N VAL A 905 -27.05 47.29 -4.96
CA VAL A 905 -28.25 46.77 -4.32
C VAL A 905 -29.15 47.91 -3.86
N LYS A 906 -30.45 47.80 -4.13
CA LYS A 906 -31.45 48.78 -3.66
C LYS A 906 -31.84 48.53 -2.20
N PRO A 907 -32.27 49.57 -1.45
CA PRO A 907 -32.72 49.39 -0.06
C PRO A 907 -33.81 48.33 0.13
N ASP A 908 -34.70 48.18 -0.86
CA ASP A 908 -35.79 47.19 -0.81
C ASP A 908 -35.32 45.73 -0.92
N GLU A 909 -34.09 45.50 -1.38
CA GLU A 909 -33.47 44.17 -1.55
C GLU A 909 -32.54 43.81 -0.38
N LEU A 910 -32.42 44.69 0.62
CA LEU A 910 -31.51 44.55 1.75
C LEU A 910 -31.75 43.26 2.55
N ASP A 911 -33.01 42.94 2.86
CA ASP A 911 -33.36 41.74 3.63
C ASP A 911 -32.92 40.46 2.92
N GLY A 912 -33.04 40.43 1.59
CA GLY A 912 -32.58 39.32 0.75
C GLY A 912 -31.05 39.20 0.73
N VAL A 913 -30.34 40.33 0.72
CA VAL A 913 -28.86 40.35 0.79
C VAL A 913 -28.36 39.94 2.16
N LEU A 914 -29.00 40.36 3.25
CA LEU A 914 -28.64 39.94 4.61
C LEU A 914 -28.89 38.44 4.81
N ALA A 915 -30.01 37.91 4.30
CA ALA A 915 -30.27 36.47 4.30
C ALA A 915 -29.23 35.69 3.47
N LEU A 916 -28.79 36.24 2.33
CA LEU A 916 -27.73 35.65 1.52
C LEU A 916 -26.37 35.65 2.23
N ILE A 917 -26.03 36.72 2.95
CA ILE A 917 -24.79 36.81 3.74
C ILE A 917 -24.80 35.82 4.91
N ARG A 918 -25.96 35.63 5.57
CA ARG A 918 -26.13 34.69 6.70
C ARG A 918 -26.32 33.23 6.28
N GLY A 919 -26.46 32.96 4.98
CA GLY A 919 -26.74 31.61 4.47
C GLY A 919 -28.16 31.12 4.74
N GLU A 920 -29.11 32.03 4.97
CA GLU A 920 -30.50 31.74 5.39
C GLU A 920 -31.49 31.56 4.22
N THR A 921 -31.05 31.54 2.95
CA THR A 921 -31.99 31.32 1.84
C THR A 921 -32.32 29.84 1.62
N GLY A 922 -33.47 29.44 2.16
CA GLY A 922 -34.60 28.82 1.44
C GLY A 922 -34.41 27.43 0.83
N SER A 923 -35.25 26.48 1.30
CA SER A 923 -35.46 25.12 0.81
C SER A 923 -35.57 24.94 -0.71
#